data_AF-A0A969TN76-F1
#
_entry.id   AF-A0A969TN76-F1
#
_cell.length_a   1.000
_cell.length_b   1.000
_cell.length_c   1.000
_cell.angle_alpha   90.00
_cell.angle_beta   90.00
_cell.angle_gamma   90.00
#
_symmetry.space_group_name_H-M   'P 1'
#
loop_
_entity.id
_entity.type
_entity.pdbx_description
1 polymer ?
#
loop_
_entity_poly.entity_id
_entity_poly.type
_entity_poly.pdbx_seq_one_letter_code
_entity_poly.pdbx_strand_id
1 'polypeptide(L)'
;MSLISLLLLFSSVLRPPSSVLPFRPWLLAALVGITFGLALMTKQPALFFLLVPLVWVTGNVVWQQAWRRLAQLGLALVVSLLVFYPWYRTNWLLILTSSKRATIDSAIAEGTPSFFSIDAWTLYLRNLPGMVSLPLLVVPLLGLVFFWRRSRVSSYRLGSTDYSPKPQEYRQRAYAESQQALGWLLVFLVSSYVLSNLNPNKDDRYVAPYLPVLSVILAYGLTLLPKSWRLLHWGSVALAGFLMIANLFPVFVGSGAAYRQYPTLNYPYQGAEFPHAQVVAEVVKTAPYLRSTIGVLPSTAAVNQHNINYYGLLQNFQVFGRQVGTRKSHLEQDQRSLPWFLTKTGDQGSIRAQNVQTAIVQSVEQGTDFQLHKTWSLPDRSTLKLYRRSVPLIEVQEIGGQESGVRSQESENTNLQSPISNLQSPPSSPLQLDEITVPTRTPPGKPIPVTYRWSGTWESLQSGLVILTWQKQGEPAAKGTNRWFHDHGIGMGELYLAVPGQATKPSRFRVIERMAMLAPADAVPGTYALKATYLDRRTGTATTIATPPITLQIDPEAIAIPAPELDLVTQFRIMANTMPQGIKALDQIFDRVARINQYDPIQDYVPQAQRAMEYRLQQEPRSRQFAYGLALATVLRRQVDPAIAAMQRVTQLDLKNPSAYAYLAFVNLYDFRPQAAQLALDNALKLNPSLPEVHALSGIAALMQGNLVRAWHEAQTYQKTQPGSR
;
A
#
# COMPACT_ATOMS: atom_id res chain seq x y z
N MET A 1 8.33 21.56 8.77
CA MET A 1 9.49 21.41 9.66
C MET A 1 10.37 22.63 9.50
N SER A 2 10.66 23.27 10.62
CA SER A 2 10.74 24.72 10.75
C SER A 2 12.03 25.33 10.19
N LEU A 3 11.87 26.52 9.60
CA LEU A 3 12.91 27.52 9.27
C LEU A 3 13.97 27.69 10.37
N ILE A 4 13.64 27.33 11.62
CA ILE A 4 14.52 27.34 12.79
C ILE A 4 15.75 26.43 12.59
N SER A 5 15.64 25.28 11.93
CA SER A 5 16.79 24.40 11.66
C SER A 5 17.74 24.99 10.61
N LEU A 6 17.22 25.79 9.67
CA LEU A 6 18.02 26.49 8.66
C LEU A 6 18.69 27.74 9.27
N LEU A 7 17.97 28.48 10.12
CA LEU A 7 18.50 29.65 10.83
C LEU A 7 19.63 29.29 11.82
N LEU A 8 19.57 28.11 12.44
CA LEU A 8 20.65 27.63 13.31
C LEU A 8 21.91 27.22 12.53
N LEU A 9 21.76 26.74 11.29
CA LEU A 9 22.90 26.51 10.37
C LEU A 9 23.58 27.84 9.98
N PHE A 10 22.83 28.94 9.85
CA PHE A 10 23.37 30.26 9.49
C PHE A 10 23.98 31.05 10.64
N SER A 11 23.64 30.74 11.90
CA SER A 11 24.31 31.35 13.07
C SER A 11 25.76 30.88 13.31
N SER A 12 26.28 29.96 12.49
CA SER A 12 27.65 29.42 12.60
C SER A 12 28.70 30.15 11.76
N VAL A 13 28.33 31.16 10.97
CA VAL A 13 29.25 31.95 10.13
C VAL A 13 29.46 33.39 10.65
N LEU A 14 28.65 33.85 11.61
CA LEU A 14 28.90 35.13 12.30
C LEU A 14 29.58 34.85 13.64
N ARG A 15 30.85 35.23 13.76
CA ARG A 15 31.66 35.19 15.00
C ARG A 15 30.82 35.65 16.22
N PRO A 16 30.51 34.78 17.19
CA PRO A 16 30.03 35.24 18.49
C PRO A 16 31.22 35.52 19.42
N PRO A 17 31.02 36.28 20.50
CA PRO A 17 32.08 36.77 21.38
C PRO A 17 32.83 35.63 22.06
N SER A 18 34.10 35.90 22.37
CA SER A 18 35.12 35.01 22.92
C SER A 18 34.84 34.53 24.35
N SER A 19 33.82 33.69 24.53
CA SER A 19 33.64 32.81 25.70
C SER A 19 32.55 31.77 25.44
N VAL A 20 32.79 30.87 24.48
CA VAL A 20 31.85 29.78 24.17
C VAL A 20 32.24 28.56 25.03
N LEU A 21 31.36 28.17 25.96
CA LEU A 21 31.46 26.91 26.70
C LEU A 21 31.79 25.75 25.74
N PRO A 22 32.76 24.87 26.08
CA PRO A 22 33.27 23.83 25.17
C PRO A 22 32.21 22.83 24.68
N PHE A 23 31.02 22.83 25.29
CA PHE A 23 29.91 21.93 25.02
C PHE A 23 28.99 22.35 23.84
N ARG A 24 28.92 23.65 23.50
CA ARG A 24 27.98 24.16 22.48
C ARG A 24 28.20 23.57 21.07
N PRO A 25 29.45 23.42 20.55
CA PRO A 25 29.67 22.84 19.22
C PRO A 25 29.23 21.38 19.09
N TRP A 26 29.36 20.60 20.17
CA TRP A 26 28.94 19.20 20.20
C TRP A 26 27.41 19.06 20.22
N LEU A 27 26.72 19.93 20.96
CA LEU A 27 25.26 20.02 20.91
C LEU A 27 24.75 20.37 19.52
N LEU A 28 25.40 21.32 18.83
CA LEU A 28 25.05 21.67 17.45
C LEU A 28 25.28 20.49 16.50
N ALA A 29 26.37 19.75 16.66
CA ALA A 29 26.64 18.54 15.87
C ALA A 29 25.54 17.48 16.07
N ALA A 30 25.12 17.24 17.32
CA ALA A 30 24.01 16.34 17.61
C ALA A 30 22.70 16.84 16.97
N LEU A 31 22.38 18.13 17.07
CA LEU A 31 21.19 18.72 16.45
C LEU A 31 21.21 18.61 14.92
N VAL A 32 22.36 18.83 14.29
CA VAL A 32 22.55 18.58 12.85
C VAL A 32 22.27 17.11 12.53
N GLY A 33 22.80 16.18 13.33
CA GLY A 33 22.53 14.74 13.20
C GLY A 33 21.04 14.40 13.28
N ILE A 34 20.33 14.97 14.26
CA ILE A 34 18.86 14.79 14.40
C ILE A 34 18.15 15.32 13.16
N THR A 35 18.44 16.56 12.74
CA THR A 35 17.77 17.17 11.59
C THR A 35 18.05 16.43 10.28
N PHE A 36 19.28 15.93 10.09
CA PHE A 36 19.63 15.09 8.95
C PHE A 36 18.87 13.77 8.96
N GLY A 37 18.81 13.09 10.11
CA GLY A 37 18.03 11.87 10.26
C GLY A 37 16.54 12.08 9.99
N LEU A 38 15.96 13.16 10.50
CA LEU A 38 14.56 13.53 10.25
C LEU A 38 14.30 13.90 8.78
N ALA A 39 15.26 14.53 8.11
CA ALA A 39 15.14 14.81 6.68
C ALA A 39 15.04 13.51 5.86
N LEU A 40 15.88 12.52 6.18
CA LEU A 40 15.82 11.19 5.55
C LEU A 40 14.54 10.42 5.90
N MET A 41 13.99 10.61 7.11
CA MET A 41 12.67 10.08 7.49
C MET A 41 11.51 10.75 6.77
N THR A 42 11.68 12.01 6.36
CA THR A 42 10.64 12.75 5.64
C THR A 42 10.62 12.39 4.17
N LYS A 43 11.77 12.51 3.48
CA LYS A 43 11.92 12.22 2.05
C LYS A 43 13.37 11.90 1.71
N GLN A 44 13.60 10.73 1.09
CA GLN A 44 14.92 10.30 0.62
C GLN A 44 15.61 11.29 -0.36
N PRO A 45 14.86 11.99 -1.27
CA PRO A 45 15.43 13.05 -2.09
C PRO A 45 16.16 14.18 -1.35
N ALA A 46 15.98 14.32 -0.02
CA ALA A 46 16.78 15.25 0.78
C ALA A 46 18.29 15.01 0.61
N LEU A 47 18.72 13.78 0.31
CA LEU A 47 20.12 13.47 0.03
C LEU A 47 20.63 14.19 -1.22
N PHE A 48 19.81 14.33 -2.29
CA PHE A 48 20.21 15.08 -3.48
C PHE A 48 20.46 16.56 -3.19
N PHE A 49 19.80 17.10 -2.17
CA PHE A 49 20.00 18.47 -1.72
C PHE A 49 21.25 18.63 -0.84
N LEU A 50 21.59 17.62 -0.03
CA LEU A 50 22.64 17.71 0.98
C LEU A 50 23.97 17.07 0.56
N LEU A 51 23.99 16.19 -0.45
CA LEU A 51 25.16 15.36 -0.79
C LEU A 51 26.40 16.20 -1.10
N VAL A 52 26.31 17.14 -2.04
CA VAL A 52 27.46 17.95 -2.47
C VAL A 52 27.97 18.85 -1.34
N PRO A 53 27.12 19.60 -0.62
CA PRO A 53 27.55 20.35 0.56
C PRO A 53 28.22 19.49 1.63
N LEU A 54 27.69 18.30 1.92
CA LEU A 54 28.27 17.39 2.93
C LEU A 54 29.64 16.85 2.49
N VAL A 55 29.78 16.44 1.23
CA VAL A 55 31.06 16.00 0.66
C VAL A 55 32.08 17.14 0.71
N TRP A 56 31.68 18.35 0.33
CA TRP A 56 32.54 19.52 0.36
C TRP A 56 33.03 19.84 1.77
N VAL A 57 32.12 19.90 2.76
CA VAL A 57 32.47 20.16 4.16
C VAL A 57 33.40 19.07 4.70
N THR A 58 33.08 17.80 4.44
CA THR A 58 33.87 16.67 4.92
C THR A 58 35.27 16.68 4.31
N GLY A 59 35.37 16.86 2.98
CA GLY A 59 36.64 16.94 2.27
C GLY A 59 37.51 18.10 2.77
N ASN A 60 36.92 19.26 3.01
CA ASN A 60 37.63 20.41 3.55
C ASN A 60 38.13 20.17 4.99
N VAL A 61 37.32 19.55 5.84
CA VAL A 61 37.70 19.18 7.21
C VAL A 61 38.87 18.19 7.22
N VAL A 62 38.85 17.20 6.33
CA VAL A 62 39.94 16.22 6.17
C VAL A 62 41.20 16.90 5.62
N TRP A 63 41.07 17.72 4.59
CA TRP A 63 42.19 18.46 3.98
C TRP A 63 42.89 19.39 4.97
N GLN A 64 42.11 20.10 5.80
CA GLN A 64 42.63 20.97 6.86
C GLN A 64 43.10 20.22 8.11
N GLN A 65 43.04 18.88 8.12
CA GLN A 65 43.38 18.04 9.28
C GLN A 65 42.63 18.45 10.57
N ALA A 66 41.39 18.92 10.43
CA ALA A 66 40.59 19.45 11.53
C ALA A 66 39.87 18.32 12.31
N TRP A 67 40.63 17.46 12.99
CA TRP A 67 40.13 16.24 13.65
C TRP A 67 38.95 16.45 14.60
N ARG A 68 38.91 17.58 15.33
CA ARG A 68 37.77 17.93 16.21
C ARG A 68 36.48 18.11 15.41
N ARG A 69 36.53 18.74 14.24
CA ARG A 69 35.36 18.91 13.36
C ARG A 69 34.98 17.59 12.70
N LEU A 70 35.96 16.75 12.39
CA LEU A 70 35.69 15.40 11.88
C LEU A 70 34.95 14.56 12.93
N ALA A 71 35.35 14.62 14.20
CA ALA A 71 34.64 13.96 15.29
C ALA A 71 33.21 14.49 15.47
N GLN A 72 32.99 15.80 15.28
CA GLN A 72 31.63 16.39 15.28
C GLN A 72 30.76 15.87 14.12
N LEU A 73 31.33 15.75 12.90
CA LEU A 73 30.63 15.14 11.77
C LEU A 73 30.33 13.66 12.04
N GLY A 74 31.26 12.92 12.65
CA GLY A 74 31.05 11.55 13.10
C GLY A 74 29.91 11.44 14.12
N LEU A 75 29.86 12.33 15.11
CA LEU A 75 28.76 12.39 16.07
C LEU A 75 27.43 12.67 15.35
N ALA A 76 27.39 13.66 14.45
CA ALA A 76 26.19 13.96 13.68
C ALA A 76 25.70 12.75 12.88
N LEU A 77 26.61 12.00 12.26
CA LEU A 77 26.27 10.78 11.53
C LEU A 77 25.70 9.71 12.46
N VAL A 78 26.35 9.42 13.60
CA VAL A 78 25.87 8.44 14.59
C VAL A 78 24.48 8.82 15.11
N VAL A 79 24.27 10.08 15.48
CA VAL A 79 22.97 10.58 15.93
C VAL A 79 21.92 10.46 14.82
N SER A 80 22.28 10.74 13.56
CA SER A 80 21.37 10.56 12.44
C SER A 80 20.98 9.10 12.23
N LEU A 81 21.93 8.17 12.37
CA LEU A 81 21.69 6.74 12.25
C LEU A 81 20.69 6.27 13.31
N LEU A 82 20.83 6.71 14.56
CA LEU A 82 19.85 6.39 15.62
C LEU A 82 18.43 6.85 15.28
N VAL A 83 18.28 7.93 14.51
CA VAL A 83 16.97 8.44 14.07
C VAL A 83 16.39 7.63 12.92
N PHE A 84 17.13 7.45 11.81
CA PHE A 84 16.54 6.87 10.59
C PHE A 84 16.75 5.36 10.44
N TYR A 85 17.81 4.78 11.04
CA TYR A 85 18.19 3.39 10.81
C TYR A 85 17.09 2.38 11.15
N PRO A 86 16.37 2.47 12.29
CA PRO A 86 15.34 1.48 12.63
C PRO A 86 14.26 1.36 11.54
N TRP A 87 13.79 2.49 11.00
CA TRP A 87 12.80 2.49 9.94
C TRP A 87 13.38 2.03 8.61
N TYR A 88 14.60 2.45 8.25
CA TYR A 88 15.25 2.00 7.01
C TYR A 88 15.55 0.50 7.04
N ARG A 89 16.03 -0.06 8.17
CA ARG A 89 16.26 -1.50 8.34
C ARG A 89 15.00 -2.30 8.04
N THR A 90 13.85 -1.86 8.54
CA THR A 90 12.57 -2.57 8.33
C THR A 90 12.00 -2.34 6.93
N ASN A 91 12.24 -1.17 6.31
CA ASN A 91 11.57 -0.75 5.08
C ASN A 91 12.49 -0.64 3.85
N TRP A 92 13.74 -1.10 3.91
CA TRP A 92 14.72 -0.91 2.84
C TRP A 92 14.22 -1.39 1.47
N LEU A 93 13.58 -2.56 1.42
CA LEU A 93 13.04 -3.12 0.18
C LEU A 93 11.87 -2.28 -0.35
N LEU A 94 11.03 -1.76 0.54
CA LEU A 94 9.96 -0.84 0.17
C LEU A 94 10.55 0.45 -0.41
N ILE A 95 11.62 0.99 0.17
CA ILE A 95 12.27 2.21 -0.34
C ILE A 95 12.78 1.98 -1.77
N LEU A 96 13.46 0.87 -2.04
CA LEU A 96 13.97 0.56 -3.38
C LEU A 96 12.84 0.35 -4.41
N THR A 97 11.85 -0.48 -4.05
CA THR A 97 10.75 -0.83 -4.96
C THR A 97 9.78 0.33 -5.21
N SER A 98 9.46 1.11 -4.17
CA SER A 98 8.63 2.32 -4.30
C SER A 98 9.37 3.41 -5.07
N SER A 99 10.69 3.55 -4.89
CA SER A 99 11.50 4.50 -5.65
C SER A 99 11.45 4.16 -7.15
N LYS A 100 11.71 2.92 -7.55
CA LYS A 100 11.59 2.50 -8.97
C LYS A 100 10.21 2.87 -9.54
N ARG A 101 9.14 2.56 -8.81
CA ARG A 101 7.77 2.84 -9.26
C ARG A 101 7.51 4.34 -9.40
N ALA A 102 7.93 5.11 -8.40
CA ALA A 102 7.69 6.55 -8.36
C ALA A 102 8.57 7.33 -9.35
N THR A 103 9.78 6.86 -9.65
CA THR A 103 10.74 7.60 -10.49
C THR A 103 10.82 7.07 -11.91
N ILE A 104 10.87 5.76 -12.13
CA ILE A 104 11.06 5.16 -13.45
C ILE A 104 9.71 4.82 -14.08
N ASP A 105 8.89 4.03 -13.38
CA ASP A 105 7.65 3.53 -13.97
C ASP A 105 6.63 4.67 -14.21
N SER A 106 6.60 5.66 -13.30
CA SER A 106 5.76 6.85 -13.46
C SER A 106 6.27 7.74 -14.61
N ALA A 107 7.58 7.93 -14.74
CA ALA A 107 8.18 8.70 -15.83
C ALA A 107 7.83 8.11 -17.21
N ILE A 108 7.91 6.77 -17.34
CA ILE A 108 7.52 6.06 -18.55
C ILE A 108 6.02 6.24 -18.83
N ALA A 109 5.18 6.11 -17.80
CA ALA A 109 3.73 6.23 -17.95
C ALA A 109 3.26 7.65 -18.30
N GLU A 110 3.95 8.67 -17.78
CA GLU A 110 3.64 10.09 -18.00
C GLU A 110 4.30 10.66 -19.27
N GLY A 111 5.16 9.89 -19.95
CA GLY A 111 5.85 10.34 -21.16
C GLY A 111 6.85 11.46 -20.89
N THR A 112 7.50 11.45 -19.72
CA THR A 112 8.45 12.51 -19.33
C THR A 112 9.63 12.60 -20.31
N PRO A 113 10.18 13.80 -20.56
CA PRO A 113 11.30 13.99 -21.47
C PRO A 113 12.50 13.09 -21.12
N SER A 114 13.14 12.52 -22.15
CA SER A 114 14.33 11.68 -21.97
C SER A 114 15.45 12.44 -21.28
N PHE A 115 16.16 11.79 -20.37
CA PHE A 115 17.31 12.36 -19.64
C PHE A 115 18.39 12.95 -20.55
N PHE A 116 18.54 12.44 -21.78
CA PHE A 116 19.52 12.94 -22.76
C PHE A 116 19.05 14.19 -23.52
N SER A 117 17.81 14.64 -23.33
CA SER A 117 17.26 15.82 -24.01
C SER A 117 17.53 17.12 -23.25
N ILE A 118 17.75 18.21 -23.98
CA ILE A 118 17.87 19.55 -23.39
C ILE A 118 16.58 19.94 -22.65
N ASP A 119 15.43 19.48 -23.14
CA ASP A 119 14.14 19.71 -22.48
C ASP A 119 14.12 19.13 -21.05
N ALA A 120 14.64 17.92 -20.84
CA ALA A 120 14.71 17.33 -19.50
C ALA A 120 15.54 18.16 -18.50
N TRP A 121 16.59 18.83 -18.99
CA TRP A 121 17.51 19.65 -18.18
C TRP A 121 17.05 21.11 -18.02
N THR A 122 16.13 21.58 -18.87
CA THR A 122 15.60 22.95 -18.81
C THR A 122 14.18 23.04 -18.27
N LEU A 123 13.48 21.91 -18.13
CA LEU A 123 12.09 21.86 -17.67
C LEU A 123 11.87 22.57 -16.33
N TYR A 124 12.67 22.28 -15.31
CA TYR A 124 12.50 22.92 -14.01
C TYR A 124 12.79 24.43 -14.04
N LEU A 125 13.73 24.88 -14.88
CA LEU A 125 13.95 26.31 -15.13
C LEU A 125 12.73 26.96 -15.79
N ARG A 126 12.09 26.28 -16.76
CA ARG A 126 10.86 26.73 -17.41
C ARG A 126 9.68 26.80 -16.42
N ASN A 127 9.60 25.85 -15.48
CA ASN A 127 8.55 25.80 -14.45
C ASN A 127 8.78 26.74 -13.26
N LEU A 128 10.01 27.22 -13.06
CA LEU A 128 10.39 28.03 -11.90
C LEU A 128 9.50 29.28 -11.66
N PRO A 129 9.09 30.04 -12.69
CA PRO A 129 8.16 31.16 -12.49
C PRO A 129 6.80 30.72 -11.93
N GLY A 130 6.33 29.51 -12.25
CA GLY A 130 5.11 28.94 -11.69
C GLY A 130 5.28 28.52 -10.23
N MET A 131 6.46 28.01 -9.86
CA MET A 131 6.77 27.58 -8.49
C MET A 131 6.91 28.74 -7.50
N VAL A 132 7.51 29.86 -7.93
CA VAL A 132 7.82 31.02 -7.07
C VAL A 132 6.83 32.18 -7.25
N SER A 133 6.10 32.22 -8.36
CA SER A 133 5.42 33.40 -8.93
C SER A 133 6.38 34.38 -9.62
N LEU A 134 6.06 34.74 -10.87
CA LEU A 134 6.91 35.55 -11.75
C LEU A 134 7.30 36.92 -11.15
N PRO A 135 6.37 37.72 -10.57
CA PRO A 135 6.74 38.97 -9.89
C PRO A 135 7.72 38.78 -8.74
N LEU A 136 7.53 37.73 -7.92
CA LEU A 136 8.37 37.43 -6.77
C LEU A 136 9.74 36.85 -7.18
N LEU A 137 9.85 36.33 -8.39
CA LEU A 137 11.12 35.92 -8.99
C LEU A 137 11.87 37.12 -9.60
N VAL A 138 11.22 37.93 -10.44
CA VAL A 138 11.89 38.98 -11.24
C VAL A 138 12.32 40.17 -10.39
N VAL A 139 11.45 40.68 -9.50
CA VAL A 139 11.73 41.90 -8.73
C VAL A 139 13.01 41.77 -7.89
N PRO A 140 13.22 40.67 -7.15
CA PRO A 140 14.45 40.54 -6.36
C PRO A 140 15.69 40.23 -7.23
N LEU A 141 15.52 39.55 -8.37
CA LEU A 141 16.62 39.35 -9.34
C LEU A 141 17.14 40.69 -9.88
N LEU A 142 16.27 41.68 -10.11
CA LEU A 142 16.71 43.03 -10.49
C LEU A 142 17.65 43.63 -9.45
N GLY A 143 17.36 43.45 -8.15
CA GLY A 143 18.23 43.92 -7.08
C GLY A 143 19.63 43.29 -7.10
N LEU A 144 19.73 41.99 -7.42
CA LEU A 144 21.02 41.32 -7.62
C LEU A 144 21.78 41.89 -8.83
N VAL A 145 21.10 42.18 -9.94
CA VAL A 145 21.70 42.79 -11.14
C VAL A 145 22.20 44.20 -10.86
N PHE A 146 21.40 45.03 -10.17
CA PHE A 146 21.81 46.37 -9.74
C PHE A 146 23.06 46.32 -8.84
N PHE A 147 23.08 45.39 -7.90
CA PHE A 147 24.21 45.17 -7.00
C PHE A 147 25.48 44.77 -7.75
N TRP A 148 25.40 43.82 -8.69
CA TRP A 148 26.53 43.38 -9.51
C TRP A 148 27.08 44.47 -10.44
N ARG A 149 26.21 45.29 -11.04
CA ARG A 149 26.64 46.43 -11.85
C ARG A 149 27.40 47.45 -10.99
N ARG A 150 26.91 47.73 -9.78
CA ARG A 150 27.53 48.67 -8.85
C ARG A 150 28.88 48.17 -8.30
N SER A 151 29.08 46.86 -8.16
CA SER A 151 30.38 46.31 -7.74
C SER A 151 31.47 46.39 -8.81
N ARG A 152 31.11 46.53 -10.09
CA ARG A 152 32.07 46.69 -11.21
C ARG A 152 32.42 48.13 -11.54
N VAL A 153 31.54 49.08 -11.21
CA VAL A 153 31.79 50.50 -11.49
C VAL A 153 32.66 51.08 -10.39
N SER A 154 33.96 51.18 -10.67
CA SER A 154 34.88 52.00 -9.88
C SER A 154 34.47 53.47 -10.05
N SER A 155 33.97 54.06 -8.97
CA SER A 155 34.07 55.50 -8.73
C SER A 155 33.62 56.42 -9.86
N TYR A 156 32.33 56.43 -10.21
CA TYR A 156 31.76 57.61 -10.90
C TYR A 156 30.34 57.92 -10.44
N ARG A 157 30.06 59.23 -10.39
CA ARG A 157 28.86 59.91 -9.88
C ARG A 157 27.56 59.26 -10.33
N LEU A 158 27.09 58.25 -9.59
CA LEU A 158 25.68 57.86 -9.63
C LEU A 158 24.95 58.82 -8.69
N GLY A 159 24.02 59.60 -9.27
CA GLY A 159 23.22 60.59 -8.55
C GLY A 159 22.60 60.03 -7.28
N SER A 160 22.33 60.96 -6.35
CA SER A 160 21.87 60.85 -4.95
C SER A 160 20.74 59.85 -4.67
N THR A 161 20.96 58.58 -4.98
CA THR A 161 20.06 57.49 -4.64
C THR A 161 20.36 57.06 -3.21
N ASP A 162 19.74 57.78 -2.26
CA ASP A 162 19.18 57.32 -0.98
C ASP A 162 19.99 56.40 -0.03
N TYR A 163 21.26 56.19 -0.31
CA TYR A 163 22.19 55.45 0.54
C TYR A 163 23.26 56.40 1.05
N SER A 164 23.33 56.54 2.37
CA SER A 164 24.43 57.22 3.03
C SER A 164 25.77 56.64 2.53
N PRO A 165 26.73 57.46 2.09
CA PRO A 165 27.99 56.97 1.56
C PRO A 165 28.76 56.22 2.66
N LYS A 166 28.79 54.89 2.57
CA LYS A 166 29.60 54.06 3.45
C LYS A 166 31.06 54.04 2.96
N PRO A 167 32.06 54.03 3.87
CA PRO A 167 33.47 53.95 3.51
C PRO A 167 33.77 52.81 2.54
N GLN A 168 34.76 52.99 1.67
CA GLN A 168 35.15 51.99 0.66
C GLN A 168 35.53 50.65 1.29
N GLU A 169 36.26 50.67 2.40
CA GLU A 169 36.67 49.46 3.14
C GLU A 169 35.48 48.66 3.69
N TYR A 170 34.48 49.36 4.25
CA TYR A 170 33.25 48.73 4.72
C TYR A 170 32.53 48.01 3.57
N ARG A 171 32.45 48.67 2.42
CA ARG A 171 31.83 48.11 1.22
C ARG A 171 32.59 46.86 0.77
N GLN A 172 33.91 46.93 0.63
CA GLN A 172 34.75 45.80 0.22
C GLN A 172 34.62 44.58 1.16
N ARG A 173 34.61 44.78 2.48
CA ARG A 173 34.40 43.69 3.45
C ARG A 173 33.01 43.07 3.34
N ALA A 174 31.96 43.90 3.30
CA ALA A 174 30.60 43.43 3.14
C ALA A 174 30.39 42.68 1.80
N TYR A 175 31.05 43.12 0.73
CA TYR A 175 31.07 42.42 -0.56
C TYR A 175 31.74 41.06 -0.46
N ALA A 176 32.91 40.97 0.17
CA ALA A 176 33.64 39.72 0.33
C ALA A 176 32.83 38.69 1.15
N GLU A 177 32.23 39.10 2.26
CA GLU A 177 31.39 38.25 3.09
C GLU A 177 30.12 37.79 2.34
N SER A 178 29.47 38.70 1.61
CA SER A 178 28.29 38.37 0.81
C SER A 178 28.61 37.42 -0.34
N GLN A 179 29.76 37.57 -0.99
CA GLN A 179 30.22 36.66 -2.05
C GLN A 179 30.46 35.25 -1.53
N GLN A 180 31.05 35.10 -0.34
CA GLN A 180 31.26 33.79 0.27
C GLN A 180 29.92 33.14 0.63
N ALA A 181 29.01 33.88 1.27
CA ALA A 181 27.70 33.36 1.66
C ALA A 181 26.84 32.98 0.44
N LEU A 182 26.79 33.84 -0.59
CA LEU A 182 26.09 33.55 -1.84
C LEU A 182 26.74 32.41 -2.61
N GLY A 183 28.08 32.34 -2.63
CA GLY A 183 28.80 31.21 -3.21
C GLY A 183 28.36 29.88 -2.58
N TRP A 184 28.23 29.85 -1.25
CA TRP A 184 27.73 28.67 -0.54
C TRP A 184 26.27 28.34 -0.87
N LEU A 185 25.38 29.34 -0.88
CA LEU A 185 23.98 29.14 -1.28
C LEU A 185 23.85 28.67 -2.75
N LEU A 186 24.71 29.17 -3.64
CA LEU A 186 24.76 28.73 -5.03
C LEU A 186 25.24 27.29 -5.17
N VAL A 187 26.19 26.84 -4.35
CA VAL A 187 26.57 25.41 -4.30
C VAL A 187 25.35 24.56 -3.98
N PHE A 188 24.57 24.91 -2.95
CA PHE A 188 23.32 24.20 -2.64
C PHE A 188 22.34 24.24 -3.82
N LEU A 189 22.05 25.43 -4.36
CA LEU A 189 21.06 25.62 -5.41
C LEU A 189 21.42 24.83 -6.69
N VAL A 190 22.64 25.01 -7.20
CA VAL A 190 23.11 24.42 -8.46
C VAL A 190 23.29 22.91 -8.32
N SER A 191 23.92 22.44 -7.25
CA SER A 191 24.11 21.00 -7.06
C SER A 191 22.78 20.27 -6.91
N SER A 192 21.84 20.84 -6.14
CA SER A 192 20.51 20.28 -5.97
C SER A 192 19.72 20.27 -7.27
N TYR A 193 19.83 21.34 -8.07
CA TYR A 193 19.23 21.40 -9.39
C TYR A 193 19.76 20.28 -10.29
N VAL A 194 21.07 20.13 -10.39
CA VAL A 194 21.71 19.10 -11.23
C VAL A 194 21.35 17.70 -10.76
N LEU A 195 21.46 17.41 -9.46
CA LEU A 195 21.14 16.08 -8.92
C LEU A 195 19.66 15.74 -9.01
N SER A 196 18.76 16.71 -8.81
CA SER A 196 17.32 16.48 -8.99
C SER A 196 16.94 16.24 -10.45
N ASN A 197 17.72 16.76 -11.40
CA ASN A 197 17.54 16.48 -12.82
C ASN A 197 17.93 15.04 -13.22
N LEU A 198 18.73 14.34 -12.41
CA LEU A 198 19.02 12.91 -12.60
C LEU A 198 17.78 12.04 -12.37
N ASN A 199 16.76 12.54 -11.67
CA ASN A 199 15.50 11.82 -11.52
C ASN A 199 14.73 11.83 -12.86
N PRO A 200 14.39 10.65 -13.42
CA PRO A 200 13.59 10.57 -14.64
C PRO A 200 12.19 11.17 -14.46
N ASN A 201 11.58 10.99 -13.27
CA ASN A 201 10.30 11.62 -12.97
C ASN A 201 10.54 13.12 -12.70
N LYS A 202 9.84 13.95 -13.49
CA LYS A 202 9.97 15.40 -13.51
C LYS A 202 8.91 16.16 -12.70
N ASP A 203 8.24 15.50 -11.77
CA ASP A 203 7.30 16.13 -10.82
C ASP A 203 8.02 17.20 -9.97
N ASP A 204 7.44 18.39 -9.92
CA ASP A 204 7.94 19.57 -9.21
C ASP A 204 8.26 19.30 -7.71
N ARG A 205 7.63 18.27 -7.10
CA ARG A 205 7.90 17.88 -5.71
C ARG A 205 9.34 17.43 -5.45
N TYR A 206 10.07 17.01 -6.49
CA TYR A 206 11.46 16.55 -6.35
C TYR A 206 12.45 17.71 -6.27
N VAL A 207 12.08 18.88 -6.79
CA VAL A 207 12.90 20.09 -6.80
C VAL A 207 12.54 21.08 -5.69
N ALA A 208 11.39 20.90 -5.04
CA ALA A 208 10.95 21.70 -3.90
C ALA A 208 12.03 21.97 -2.82
N PRO A 209 12.95 21.05 -2.46
CA PRO A 209 13.97 21.31 -1.45
C PRO A 209 14.93 22.47 -1.73
N TYR A 210 15.14 22.87 -3.00
CA TYR A 210 15.99 24.02 -3.30
C TYR A 210 15.28 25.37 -3.18
N LEU A 211 13.93 25.38 -3.18
CA LEU A 211 13.14 26.61 -3.16
C LEU A 211 13.41 27.49 -1.92
N PRO A 212 13.65 26.94 -0.70
CA PRO A 212 14.06 27.75 0.44
C PRO A 212 15.39 28.49 0.22
N VAL A 213 16.40 27.84 -0.38
CA VAL A 213 17.69 28.46 -0.70
C VAL A 213 17.52 29.56 -1.74
N LEU A 214 16.74 29.29 -2.79
CA LEU A 214 16.37 30.30 -3.77
C LEU A 214 15.64 31.48 -3.10
N SER A 215 14.72 31.22 -2.17
CA SER A 215 13.98 32.24 -1.44
C SER A 215 14.90 33.12 -0.60
N VAL A 216 15.96 32.57 0.02
CA VAL A 216 16.98 33.36 0.73
C VAL A 216 17.76 34.25 -0.23
N ILE A 217 18.16 33.73 -1.40
CA ILE A 217 18.86 34.50 -2.43
C ILE A 217 17.96 35.64 -2.96
N LEU A 218 16.68 35.35 -3.22
CA LEU A 218 15.71 36.34 -3.66
C LEU A 218 15.46 37.38 -2.55
N ALA A 219 15.24 36.97 -1.30
CA ALA A 219 15.09 37.90 -0.19
C ALA A 219 16.30 38.84 -0.06
N TYR A 220 17.52 38.30 -0.19
CA TYR A 220 18.74 39.12 -0.25
C TYR A 220 18.69 40.11 -1.43
N GLY A 221 18.37 39.64 -2.64
CA GLY A 221 18.20 40.50 -3.82
C GLY A 221 17.20 41.65 -3.60
N LEU A 222 16.10 41.39 -2.92
CA LEU A 222 15.10 42.40 -2.58
C LEU A 222 15.69 43.51 -1.70
N THR A 223 16.53 43.15 -0.71
CA THR A 223 17.20 44.15 0.16
C THR A 223 18.20 45.05 -0.55
N LEU A 224 18.60 44.70 -1.78
CA LEU A 224 19.57 45.46 -2.58
C LEU A 224 18.91 46.53 -3.46
N LEU A 225 17.58 46.57 -3.53
CA LEU A 225 16.85 47.59 -4.26
C LEU A 225 16.89 48.94 -3.53
N PRO A 226 16.87 50.07 -4.26
CA PRO A 226 16.94 51.40 -3.67
C PRO A 226 15.90 51.66 -2.58
N LYS A 227 16.29 52.34 -1.49
CA LYS A 227 15.35 52.74 -0.43
C LYS A 227 14.22 53.65 -0.92
N SER A 228 14.40 54.37 -2.03
CA SER A 228 13.34 55.15 -2.66
C SER A 228 12.21 54.26 -3.21
N TRP A 229 12.49 52.97 -3.46
CA TRP A 229 11.52 51.97 -3.93
C TRP A 229 10.88 51.21 -2.77
N ARG A 230 10.68 51.85 -1.61
CA ARG A 230 10.03 51.26 -0.43
C ARG A 230 8.68 50.62 -0.76
N LEU A 231 7.89 51.24 -1.64
CA LEU A 231 6.61 50.70 -2.08
C LEU A 231 6.78 49.33 -2.76
N LEU A 232 7.85 49.14 -3.54
CA LEU A 232 8.15 47.87 -4.18
C LEU A 232 8.57 46.80 -3.17
N HIS A 233 9.37 47.16 -2.16
CA HIS A 233 9.78 46.24 -1.09
C HIS A 233 8.57 45.73 -0.31
N TRP A 234 7.78 46.66 0.24
CA TRP A 234 6.59 46.33 1.03
C TRP A 234 5.50 45.72 0.15
N GLY A 235 5.39 46.14 -1.11
CA GLY A 235 4.51 45.54 -2.10
C GLY A 235 4.87 44.09 -2.39
N SER A 236 6.15 43.75 -2.58
CA SER A 236 6.60 42.37 -2.74
C SER A 236 6.36 41.52 -1.50
N VAL A 237 6.62 42.06 -0.29
CA VAL A 237 6.35 41.35 0.97
C VAL A 237 4.84 41.13 1.17
N ALA A 238 4.02 42.14 0.91
CA ALA A 238 2.56 42.05 1.00
C ALA A 238 2.00 41.07 -0.03
N LEU A 239 2.51 41.11 -1.28
CA LEU A 239 2.13 40.16 -2.32
C LEU A 239 2.52 38.74 -1.96
N ALA A 240 3.74 38.52 -1.46
CA ALA A 240 4.19 37.20 -1.02
C ALA A 240 3.33 36.68 0.15
N GLY A 241 3.03 37.53 1.14
CA GLY A 241 2.16 37.20 2.26
C GLY A 241 0.73 36.88 1.81
N PHE A 242 0.17 37.69 0.91
CA PHE A 242 -1.15 37.47 0.33
C PHE A 242 -1.20 36.16 -0.47
N LEU A 243 -0.25 35.93 -1.38
CA LEU A 243 -0.19 34.68 -2.15
C LEU A 243 0.01 33.46 -1.25
N MET A 244 0.81 33.57 -0.20
CA MET A 244 0.97 32.49 0.78
C MET A 244 -0.35 32.18 1.48
N ILE A 245 -1.06 33.20 1.99
CA ILE A 245 -2.37 33.02 2.65
C ILE A 245 -3.40 32.48 1.66
N ALA A 246 -3.42 32.99 0.43
CA ALA A 246 -4.31 32.53 -0.64
C ALA A 246 -4.09 31.05 -0.98
N ASN A 247 -2.84 30.60 -1.02
CA ASN A 247 -2.51 29.19 -1.28
C ASN A 247 -2.77 28.29 -0.07
N LEU A 248 -2.52 28.76 1.16
CA LEU A 248 -2.78 27.98 2.38
C LEU A 248 -4.28 27.87 2.70
N PHE A 249 -5.03 28.92 2.41
CA PHE A 249 -6.46 29.01 2.70
C PHE A 249 -7.27 29.41 1.47
N PRO A 250 -7.33 28.51 0.47
CA PRO A 250 -7.94 28.80 -0.83
C PRO A 250 -9.44 29.17 -0.76
N VAL A 251 -10.11 28.83 0.34
CA VAL A 251 -11.53 29.10 0.55
C VAL A 251 -11.83 30.61 0.68
N PHE A 252 -10.91 31.41 1.20
CA PHE A 252 -11.16 32.85 1.48
C PHE A 252 -10.95 33.75 0.26
N VAL A 253 -10.24 33.31 -0.77
CA VAL A 253 -9.90 34.15 -1.94
C VAL A 253 -10.94 34.03 -3.06
N GLY A 254 -11.89 33.11 -2.92
CA GLY A 254 -12.99 32.91 -3.87
C GLY A 254 -12.56 32.14 -5.13
N SER A 255 -13.44 31.28 -5.63
CA SER A 255 -13.23 30.46 -6.83
C SER A 255 -13.48 31.21 -8.15
N GLY A 256 -13.11 32.49 -8.19
CA GLY A 256 -13.30 33.37 -9.34
C GLY A 256 -12.57 32.87 -10.60
N ALA A 257 -13.12 33.15 -11.78
CA ALA A 257 -12.63 32.65 -13.06
C ALA A 257 -11.13 32.94 -13.33
N ALA A 258 -10.60 34.04 -12.81
CA ALA A 258 -9.19 34.42 -12.95
C ALA A 258 -8.21 33.49 -12.20
N TYR A 259 -8.65 32.79 -11.14
CA TYR A 259 -7.81 31.89 -10.35
C TYR A 259 -7.86 30.43 -10.83
N ARG A 260 -8.82 30.06 -11.69
CA ARG A 260 -8.91 28.73 -12.32
C ARG A 260 -7.84 28.50 -13.40
N GLN A 261 -7.11 29.56 -13.76
CA GLN A 261 -6.11 29.54 -14.84
C GLN A 261 -4.79 28.89 -14.42
N TYR A 262 -4.62 28.55 -13.14
CA TYR A 262 -3.52 27.72 -12.64
C TYR A 262 -3.99 26.26 -12.48
N PRO A 263 -3.71 25.37 -13.46
CA PRO A 263 -4.21 23.98 -13.47
C PRO A 263 -3.68 23.11 -12.33
N THR A 264 -2.77 23.61 -11.50
CA THR A 264 -2.09 22.88 -10.41
C THR A 264 -2.70 23.10 -9.03
N LEU A 265 -3.74 23.93 -8.90
CA LEU A 265 -4.36 24.23 -7.60
C LEU A 265 -5.63 23.39 -7.40
N ASN A 266 -5.55 22.41 -6.49
CA ASN A 266 -6.68 21.59 -6.07
C ASN A 266 -7.54 22.36 -5.05
N TYR A 267 -8.56 23.07 -5.52
CA TYR A 267 -9.53 23.72 -4.63
C TYR A 267 -10.56 22.71 -4.10
N PRO A 268 -11.04 22.88 -2.86
CA PRO A 268 -12.16 22.09 -2.37
C PRO A 268 -13.39 22.35 -3.24
N TYR A 269 -14.07 21.28 -3.62
CA TYR A 269 -15.34 21.38 -4.34
C TYR A 269 -16.41 22.01 -3.43
N GLN A 270 -17.05 23.09 -3.90
CA GLN A 270 -18.06 23.86 -3.13
C GLN A 270 -19.48 23.70 -3.67
N GLY A 271 -19.71 22.81 -4.66
CA GLY A 271 -21.03 22.57 -5.21
C GLY A 271 -21.84 21.55 -4.41
N ALA A 272 -22.90 21.02 -5.02
CA ALA A 272 -23.77 20.02 -4.40
C ALA A 272 -23.01 18.72 -4.08
N GLU A 273 -23.18 18.22 -2.86
CA GLU A 273 -22.47 17.03 -2.40
C GLU A 273 -22.72 15.82 -3.31
N PHE A 274 -21.65 15.07 -3.58
CA PHE A 274 -21.74 13.80 -4.27
C PHE A 274 -22.30 12.73 -3.32
N PRO A 275 -23.09 11.76 -3.82
CA PRO A 275 -23.88 10.83 -3.00
C PRO A 275 -23.06 9.72 -2.31
N HIS A 276 -21.79 9.94 -1.99
CA HIS A 276 -20.90 8.93 -1.42
C HIS A 276 -21.39 8.36 -0.09
N ALA A 277 -21.79 9.24 0.84
CA ALA A 277 -22.33 8.83 2.14
C ALA A 277 -23.62 8.01 1.96
N GLN A 278 -24.43 8.36 0.96
CA GLN A 278 -25.70 7.70 0.66
C GLN A 278 -25.46 6.31 0.06
N VAL A 279 -24.46 6.16 -0.84
CA VAL A 279 -24.03 4.85 -1.36
C VAL A 279 -23.60 3.94 -0.22
N VAL A 280 -22.73 4.43 0.68
CA VAL A 280 -22.26 3.64 1.82
C VAL A 280 -23.41 3.28 2.77
N ALA A 281 -24.27 4.23 3.11
CA ALA A 281 -25.42 3.99 3.97
C ALA A 281 -26.40 2.96 3.38
N GLU A 282 -26.61 2.98 2.07
CA GLU A 282 -27.47 2.02 1.38
C GLU A 282 -26.91 0.59 1.46
N VAL A 283 -25.60 0.42 1.31
CA VAL A 283 -24.92 -0.88 1.45
C VAL A 283 -25.01 -1.38 2.90
N VAL A 284 -24.73 -0.51 3.88
CA VAL A 284 -24.85 -0.85 5.32
C VAL A 284 -26.28 -1.23 5.68
N LYS A 285 -27.28 -0.46 5.22
CA LYS A 285 -28.69 -0.77 5.46
C LYS A 285 -29.08 -2.15 4.90
N THR A 286 -28.52 -2.51 3.74
CA THR A 286 -28.85 -3.76 3.05
C THR A 286 -28.19 -4.98 3.69
N ALA A 287 -26.99 -4.82 4.26
CA ALA A 287 -26.22 -5.89 4.88
C ALA A 287 -25.59 -5.44 6.21
N PRO A 288 -26.40 -5.20 7.26
CA PRO A 288 -25.94 -4.54 8.50
C PRO A 288 -24.93 -5.38 9.29
N TYR A 289 -24.94 -6.70 9.13
CA TYR A 289 -24.05 -7.63 9.82
C TYR A 289 -22.79 -7.98 9.03
N LEU A 290 -22.61 -7.43 7.82
CA LEU A 290 -21.49 -7.73 6.95
C LEU A 290 -20.63 -6.50 6.69
N ARG A 291 -19.34 -6.76 6.59
CA ARG A 291 -18.37 -5.88 5.95
C ARG A 291 -18.46 -6.09 4.45
N SER A 292 -18.67 -5.03 3.69
CA SER A 292 -18.89 -5.12 2.24
C SER A 292 -17.79 -4.43 1.44
N THR A 293 -17.37 -5.06 0.34
CA THR A 293 -16.47 -4.45 -0.63
C THR A 293 -17.23 -4.06 -1.90
N ILE A 294 -17.10 -2.80 -2.32
CA ILE A 294 -17.68 -2.27 -3.54
C ILE A 294 -16.59 -2.18 -4.62
N GLY A 295 -16.81 -2.85 -5.74
CA GLY A 295 -16.04 -2.65 -6.98
C GLY A 295 -16.38 -1.30 -7.60
N VAL A 296 -15.49 -0.33 -7.48
CA VAL A 296 -15.66 1.02 -8.03
C VAL A 296 -15.01 1.07 -9.41
N LEU A 297 -15.85 1.10 -10.45
CA LEU A 297 -15.44 1.11 -11.86
C LEU A 297 -15.07 2.49 -12.43
N PRO A 298 -15.64 3.63 -11.98
CA PRO A 298 -15.15 4.94 -12.38
C PRO A 298 -13.91 5.37 -11.58
N SER A 299 -13.07 6.22 -12.15
CA SER A 299 -11.86 6.78 -11.53
C SER A 299 -11.71 8.28 -11.86
N THR A 300 -12.75 9.05 -11.53
CA THR A 300 -12.75 10.52 -11.67
C THR A 300 -12.18 11.19 -10.41
N ALA A 301 -11.89 12.50 -10.47
CA ALA A 301 -11.47 13.25 -9.29
C ALA A 301 -12.53 13.27 -8.16
N ALA A 302 -13.81 13.26 -8.55
CA ALA A 302 -14.93 13.36 -7.61
C ALA A 302 -15.52 12.01 -7.18
N VAL A 303 -15.47 10.99 -8.05
CA VAL A 303 -16.00 9.64 -7.81
C VAL A 303 -14.94 8.61 -8.19
N ASN A 304 -14.35 8.00 -7.17
CA ASN A 304 -13.38 6.90 -7.28
C ASN A 304 -13.39 6.03 -6.00
N GLN A 305 -12.58 4.97 -6.00
CA GLN A 305 -12.44 4.03 -4.88
C GLN A 305 -12.04 4.71 -3.56
N HIS A 306 -11.25 5.79 -3.60
CA HIS A 306 -10.77 6.48 -2.41
C HIS A 306 -11.89 7.27 -1.74
N ASN A 307 -12.80 7.88 -2.51
CA ASN A 307 -13.97 8.55 -1.95
C ASN A 307 -14.84 7.54 -1.19
N ILE A 308 -15.20 6.42 -1.82
CA ILE A 308 -16.00 5.36 -1.17
C ILE A 308 -15.29 4.81 0.07
N ASN A 309 -13.98 4.59 0.00
CA ASN A 309 -13.20 4.11 1.14
C ASN A 309 -13.16 5.13 2.30
N TYR A 310 -13.14 6.43 2.01
CA TYR A 310 -13.23 7.49 3.03
C TYR A 310 -14.59 7.47 3.74
N TYR A 311 -15.70 7.42 3.01
CA TYR A 311 -17.02 7.36 3.64
C TYR A 311 -17.29 6.01 4.33
N GLY A 312 -16.69 4.94 3.84
CA GLY A 312 -16.69 3.64 4.52
C GLY A 312 -15.89 3.65 5.83
N LEU A 313 -14.79 4.39 5.89
CA LEU A 313 -14.05 4.65 7.13
C LEU A 313 -14.92 5.39 8.16
N LEU A 314 -15.72 6.37 7.74
CA LEU A 314 -16.66 7.07 8.64
C LEU A 314 -17.73 6.12 9.23
N GLN A 315 -18.00 5.01 8.56
CA GLN A 315 -18.84 3.91 9.05
C GLN A 315 -18.00 2.79 9.67
N ASN A 316 -16.96 3.15 10.45
CA ASN A 316 -16.10 2.21 11.17
C ASN A 316 -15.57 1.06 10.29
N PHE A 317 -15.16 1.39 9.06
CA PHE A 317 -14.66 0.43 8.07
C PHE A 317 -15.63 -0.70 7.72
N GLN A 318 -16.95 -0.48 7.78
CA GLN A 318 -17.92 -1.48 7.36
C GLN A 318 -17.96 -1.64 5.84
N VAL A 319 -17.66 -0.59 5.08
CA VAL A 319 -17.66 -0.61 3.61
C VAL A 319 -16.30 -0.20 3.07
N PHE A 320 -15.85 -0.86 2.00
CA PHE A 320 -14.60 -0.54 1.31
C PHE A 320 -14.86 -0.25 -0.17
N GLY A 321 -14.17 0.76 -0.70
CA GLY A 321 -14.09 1.02 -2.13
C GLY A 321 -12.81 0.45 -2.72
N ARG A 322 -12.91 -0.31 -3.82
CA ARG A 322 -11.77 -0.95 -4.49
C ARG A 322 -11.86 -0.78 -6.00
N GLN A 323 -10.74 -0.42 -6.63
CA GLN A 323 -10.69 -0.27 -8.07
C GLN A 323 -10.45 -1.64 -8.72
N VAL A 324 -11.40 -2.08 -9.54
CA VAL A 324 -11.38 -3.38 -10.23
C VAL A 324 -11.68 -3.17 -11.72
N GLY A 325 -11.59 -4.22 -12.54
CA GLY A 325 -11.77 -4.10 -13.98
C GLY A 325 -10.60 -3.42 -14.70
N THR A 326 -9.40 -3.51 -14.12
CA THR A 326 -8.19 -2.85 -14.67
C THR A 326 -7.33 -3.79 -15.52
N ARG A 327 -7.56 -5.11 -15.46
CA ARG A 327 -6.82 -6.15 -16.20
C ARG A 327 -7.78 -7.15 -16.83
N LYS A 328 -7.57 -7.44 -18.12
CA LYS A 328 -8.41 -8.38 -18.87
C LYS A 328 -8.43 -9.79 -18.25
N SER A 329 -7.29 -10.25 -17.73
CA SER A 329 -7.13 -11.56 -17.10
C SER A 329 -7.88 -11.73 -15.78
N HIS A 330 -8.36 -10.64 -15.16
CA HIS A 330 -9.03 -10.65 -13.85
C HIS A 330 -10.53 -10.38 -13.96
N LEU A 331 -11.05 -10.05 -15.15
CA LEU A 331 -12.40 -9.53 -15.34
C LEU A 331 -13.48 -10.49 -14.80
N GLU A 332 -13.41 -11.78 -15.17
CA GLU A 332 -14.38 -12.76 -14.70
C GLU A 332 -14.33 -12.92 -13.19
N GLN A 333 -13.13 -12.93 -12.60
CA GLN A 333 -13.00 -13.13 -11.17
C GLN A 333 -13.39 -11.89 -10.37
N ASP A 334 -13.12 -10.69 -10.88
CA ASP A 334 -13.60 -9.43 -10.29
C ASP A 334 -15.13 -9.48 -10.19
N GLN A 335 -15.78 -9.85 -11.30
CA GLN A 335 -17.23 -10.01 -11.35
C GLN A 335 -17.74 -11.10 -10.42
N ARG A 336 -17.08 -12.26 -10.32
CA ARG A 336 -17.55 -13.40 -9.50
C ARG A 336 -17.28 -13.25 -8.00
N SER A 337 -16.31 -12.42 -7.60
CA SER A 337 -15.88 -12.32 -6.19
C SER A 337 -16.59 -11.21 -5.41
N LEU A 338 -17.03 -10.13 -6.08
CA LEU A 338 -17.55 -8.95 -5.39
C LEU A 338 -19.08 -8.97 -5.23
N PRO A 339 -19.62 -8.51 -4.09
CA PRO A 339 -21.06 -8.42 -3.87
C PRO A 339 -21.70 -7.15 -4.47
N TRP A 340 -20.93 -6.09 -4.67
CA TRP A 340 -21.42 -4.78 -5.11
C TRP A 340 -20.52 -4.16 -6.19
N PHE A 341 -21.13 -3.41 -7.12
CA PHE A 341 -20.43 -2.61 -8.10
C PHE A 341 -21.02 -1.21 -8.20
N LEU A 342 -20.15 -0.23 -8.47
CA LEU A 342 -20.53 1.16 -8.71
C LEU A 342 -20.14 1.54 -10.15
N THR A 343 -21.12 1.92 -10.96
CA THR A 343 -20.92 2.44 -12.32
C THR A 343 -21.33 3.91 -12.41
N LYS A 344 -20.81 4.62 -13.40
CA LYS A 344 -21.12 6.03 -13.69
C LYS A 344 -21.38 6.19 -15.18
N THR A 345 -22.27 7.08 -15.59
CA THR A 345 -22.41 7.47 -17.01
C THR A 345 -21.52 8.66 -17.37
N GLY A 346 -21.31 8.89 -18.67
CA GLY A 346 -20.45 9.98 -19.15
C GLY A 346 -18.97 9.74 -18.83
N ASP A 347 -18.27 10.78 -18.34
CA ASP A 347 -16.84 10.69 -18.04
C ASP A 347 -16.55 9.65 -16.95
N GLN A 348 -15.65 8.72 -17.28
CA GLN A 348 -15.18 7.64 -16.41
C GLN A 348 -13.88 8.00 -15.67
N GLY A 349 -13.22 9.09 -16.05
CA GLY A 349 -11.95 9.53 -15.46
C GLY A 349 -10.74 8.72 -15.95
N SER A 350 -9.65 8.76 -15.18
CA SER A 350 -8.35 8.24 -15.60
C SER A 350 -8.25 6.73 -15.43
N ILE A 351 -8.67 5.97 -16.44
CA ILE A 351 -8.61 4.51 -16.49
C ILE A 351 -7.55 4.04 -17.48
N ARG A 352 -6.60 3.24 -17.02
CA ARG A 352 -5.47 2.75 -17.85
C ARG A 352 -5.91 1.81 -18.98
N ALA A 353 -6.94 0.99 -18.75
CA ALA A 353 -7.41 -0.02 -19.69
C ALA A 353 -8.91 0.17 -19.95
N GLN A 354 -9.25 1.21 -20.72
CA GLN A 354 -10.64 1.61 -20.95
C GLN A 354 -11.50 0.48 -21.53
N ASN A 355 -10.96 -0.32 -22.45
CA ASN A 355 -11.65 -1.47 -23.02
C ASN A 355 -12.02 -2.54 -21.99
N VAL A 356 -11.16 -2.80 -21.00
CA VAL A 356 -11.44 -3.75 -19.92
C VAL A 356 -12.51 -3.19 -18.99
N GLN A 357 -12.42 -1.90 -18.66
CA GLN A 357 -13.41 -1.23 -17.84
C GLN A 357 -14.80 -1.23 -18.51
N THR A 358 -14.86 -0.91 -19.80
CA THR A 358 -16.13 -0.99 -20.56
C THR A 358 -16.71 -2.39 -20.54
N ALA A 359 -15.89 -3.43 -20.71
CA ALA A 359 -16.36 -4.81 -20.71
C ALA A 359 -16.94 -5.23 -19.35
N ILE A 360 -16.32 -4.86 -18.22
CA ILE A 360 -16.89 -5.17 -16.90
C ILE A 360 -18.13 -4.32 -16.60
N VAL A 361 -18.19 -3.05 -17.03
CA VAL A 361 -19.41 -2.23 -16.91
C VAL A 361 -20.55 -2.89 -17.68
N GLN A 362 -20.33 -3.32 -18.92
CA GLN A 362 -21.34 -4.04 -19.70
C GLN A 362 -21.79 -5.33 -19.01
N SER A 363 -20.84 -6.13 -18.50
CA SER A 363 -21.15 -7.37 -17.80
C SER A 363 -22.00 -7.15 -16.54
N VAL A 364 -21.72 -6.07 -15.78
CA VAL A 364 -22.48 -5.71 -14.58
C VAL A 364 -23.84 -5.09 -14.91
N GLU A 365 -23.93 -4.21 -15.92
CA GLU A 365 -25.17 -3.51 -16.23
C GLU A 365 -26.16 -4.35 -17.05
N GLN A 366 -25.68 -5.26 -17.89
CA GLN A 366 -26.49 -6.05 -18.84
C GLN A 366 -26.56 -7.54 -18.48
N GLY A 367 -25.66 -8.02 -17.61
CA GLY A 367 -25.66 -9.41 -17.16
C GLY A 367 -26.79 -9.73 -16.18
N THR A 368 -26.95 -11.01 -15.87
CA THR A 368 -27.98 -11.52 -14.94
C THR A 368 -27.48 -11.65 -13.50
N ASP A 369 -26.16 -11.64 -13.30
CA ASP A 369 -25.52 -11.81 -11.99
C ASP A 369 -25.77 -10.63 -11.04
N PHE A 370 -26.10 -9.46 -11.59
CA PHE A 370 -26.28 -8.22 -10.86
C PHE A 370 -27.60 -7.55 -11.23
N GLN A 371 -28.20 -6.90 -10.25
CA GLN A 371 -29.40 -6.08 -10.40
C GLN A 371 -29.10 -4.64 -9.97
N LEU A 372 -29.71 -3.69 -10.69
CA LEU A 372 -29.64 -2.28 -10.32
C LEU A 372 -30.35 -2.07 -8.99
N HIS A 373 -29.59 -1.71 -7.96
CA HIS A 373 -30.12 -1.48 -6.61
C HIS A 373 -30.60 -0.05 -6.44
N LYS A 374 -29.80 0.93 -6.87
CA LYS A 374 -30.13 2.36 -6.73
C LYS A 374 -29.37 3.25 -7.70
N THR A 375 -29.96 4.39 -8.04
CA THR A 375 -29.36 5.41 -8.93
C THR A 375 -29.42 6.79 -8.29
N TRP A 376 -28.39 7.61 -8.51
CA TRP A 376 -28.32 9.00 -8.10
C TRP A 376 -27.91 9.89 -9.27
N SER A 377 -28.50 11.08 -9.36
CA SER A 377 -28.03 12.13 -10.28
C SER A 377 -26.81 12.83 -9.69
N LEU A 378 -25.81 13.09 -10.52
CA LEU A 378 -24.57 13.76 -10.13
C LEU A 378 -24.56 15.24 -10.55
N PRO A 379 -23.77 16.10 -9.89
CA PRO A 379 -23.66 17.52 -10.23
C PRO A 379 -23.19 17.79 -11.67
N ASP A 380 -22.46 16.85 -12.28
CA ASP A 380 -22.00 16.92 -13.68
C ASP A 380 -23.05 16.45 -14.69
N ARG A 381 -24.32 16.29 -14.26
CA ARG A 381 -25.47 15.75 -15.04
C ARG A 381 -25.34 14.28 -15.43
N SER A 382 -24.27 13.60 -15.01
CA SER A 382 -24.18 12.16 -15.15
C SER A 382 -24.97 11.45 -14.05
N THR A 383 -25.04 10.13 -14.13
CA THR A 383 -25.73 9.30 -13.14
C THR A 383 -24.76 8.29 -12.54
N LEU A 384 -24.86 8.10 -11.24
CA LEU A 384 -24.17 7.07 -10.48
C LEU A 384 -25.14 5.92 -10.20
N LYS A 385 -24.74 4.69 -10.49
CA LYS A 385 -25.57 3.50 -10.31
C LYS A 385 -24.86 2.50 -9.40
N LEU A 386 -25.57 2.01 -8.40
CA LEU A 386 -25.13 0.94 -7.51
C LEU A 386 -25.82 -0.36 -7.90
N TYR A 387 -25.02 -1.37 -8.19
CA TYR A 387 -25.46 -2.71 -8.54
C TYR A 387 -25.16 -3.68 -7.40
N ARG A 388 -26.11 -4.56 -7.11
CA ARG A 388 -26.00 -5.63 -6.13
C ARG A 388 -26.05 -6.97 -6.83
N ARG A 389 -25.27 -7.95 -6.36
CA ARG A 389 -25.42 -9.33 -6.83
C ARG A 389 -26.86 -9.83 -6.61
N SER A 390 -27.41 -10.49 -7.62
CA SER A 390 -28.78 -11.03 -7.62
C SER A 390 -28.95 -12.13 -6.56
N VAL A 391 -27.95 -13.02 -6.43
CA VAL A 391 -27.88 -14.03 -5.37
C VAL A 391 -26.68 -13.72 -4.46
N PRO A 392 -26.88 -13.29 -3.20
CA PRO A 392 -25.78 -12.95 -2.31
C PRO A 392 -24.86 -14.14 -2.02
N LEU A 393 -23.55 -13.89 -1.93
CA LEU A 393 -22.56 -14.90 -1.54
C LEU A 393 -22.71 -15.26 -0.06
N ILE A 394 -22.85 -14.26 0.80
CA ILE A 394 -23.10 -14.43 2.23
C ILE A 394 -24.42 -13.76 2.61
N GLU A 395 -25.23 -14.44 3.43
CA GLU A 395 -26.40 -13.87 4.09
C GLU A 395 -26.34 -14.12 5.59
N VAL A 396 -26.80 -13.14 6.37
CA VAL A 396 -26.87 -13.23 7.82
C VAL A 396 -28.29 -12.88 8.26
N GLN A 397 -28.88 -13.74 9.09
CA GLN A 397 -30.23 -13.58 9.63
C GLN A 397 -30.21 -13.73 11.16
N GLU A 398 -30.92 -12.87 11.87
CA GLU A 398 -31.12 -13.01 13.31
C GLU A 398 -32.23 -14.05 13.59
N ILE A 399 -31.93 -15.05 14.41
CA ILE A 399 -32.86 -16.08 14.86
C ILE A 399 -33.23 -15.75 16.32
N GLY A 400 -34.33 -15.02 16.53
CA GLY A 400 -34.77 -14.67 17.90
C GLY A 400 -35.66 -13.43 18.10
N GLY A 401 -36.12 -12.77 17.05
CA GLY A 401 -37.17 -11.73 17.12
C GLY A 401 -38.45 -12.23 16.44
N GLN A 402 -39.62 -11.98 17.03
CA GLN A 402 -40.91 -12.49 16.59
C GLN A 402 -41.13 -12.45 15.07
N GLU A 403 -41.71 -13.54 14.54
CA GLU A 403 -42.53 -13.49 13.34
C GLU A 403 -43.52 -12.33 13.47
N SER A 404 -43.24 -11.23 12.78
CA SER A 404 -44.27 -10.22 12.52
C SER A 404 -45.23 -10.83 11.51
N GLY A 405 -46.22 -11.55 12.04
CA GLY A 405 -47.36 -12.00 11.28
C GLY A 405 -48.05 -10.79 10.65
N VAL A 406 -48.00 -10.71 9.32
CA VAL A 406 -49.04 -10.02 8.56
C VAL A 406 -50.30 -10.84 8.78
N ARG A 407 -51.06 -10.44 9.79
CA ARG A 407 -52.40 -10.95 10.07
C ARG A 407 -53.35 -10.38 9.04
N SER A 408 -53.46 -11.03 7.88
CA SER A 408 -54.66 -10.93 7.07
C SER A 408 -55.78 -11.61 7.86
N GLN A 409 -56.72 -10.81 8.35
CA GLN A 409 -57.94 -11.31 8.99
C GLN A 409 -58.81 -11.99 7.94
N GLU A 410 -59.16 -13.26 8.15
CA GLU A 410 -60.49 -13.77 7.81
C GLU A 410 -60.78 -15.07 8.63
N SER A 411 -61.87 -14.98 9.40
CA SER A 411 -62.79 -15.96 10.03
C SER A 411 -62.71 -17.43 9.57
N GLU A 412 -63.13 -18.49 10.28
CA GLU A 412 -63.64 -18.82 11.63
C GLU A 412 -63.70 -20.37 11.67
N ASN A 413 -63.52 -20.99 12.84
CA ASN A 413 -63.93 -22.36 13.26
C ASN A 413 -63.46 -23.57 12.42
N THR A 414 -62.83 -24.61 12.97
CA THR A 414 -63.42 -25.52 13.98
C THR A 414 -62.33 -26.44 14.56
N ASN A 415 -62.53 -26.84 15.82
CA ASN A 415 -61.72 -27.75 16.64
C ASN A 415 -61.25 -29.05 15.96
N LEU A 416 -60.01 -29.48 16.26
CA LEU A 416 -59.62 -30.87 16.52
C LEU A 416 -58.29 -30.93 17.31
N GLN A 417 -58.26 -31.84 18.27
CA GLN A 417 -57.31 -31.99 19.37
C GLN A 417 -56.02 -32.76 19.01
N SER A 418 -54.91 -32.29 19.60
CA SER A 418 -53.73 -33.04 20.13
C SER A 418 -52.62 -33.55 19.19
N PRO A 419 -51.37 -33.79 19.68
CA PRO A 419 -50.75 -33.32 20.92
C PRO A 419 -49.48 -32.46 20.69
N ILE A 420 -49.25 -31.54 21.62
CA ILE A 420 -47.99 -30.82 21.79
C ILE A 420 -46.93 -31.82 22.26
N SER A 421 -46.05 -32.21 21.35
CA SER A 421 -44.81 -32.93 21.66
C SER A 421 -43.69 -32.37 20.80
N ASN A 422 -42.98 -31.37 21.32
CA ASN A 422 -41.53 -31.36 21.42
C ASN A 422 -41.09 -30.02 22.03
N LEU A 423 -40.78 -30.07 23.32
CA LEU A 423 -39.82 -29.18 23.95
C LEU A 423 -38.54 -29.21 23.09
N GLN A 424 -38.34 -28.20 22.24
CA GLN A 424 -37.03 -27.92 21.69
C GLN A 424 -36.17 -27.41 22.84
N SER A 425 -35.38 -28.31 23.41
CA SER A 425 -34.21 -27.95 24.22
C SER A 425 -33.41 -26.90 23.43
N PRO A 426 -32.96 -25.78 24.04
CA PRO A 426 -32.05 -24.89 23.36
C PRO A 426 -30.81 -25.69 22.92
N PRO A 427 -30.32 -25.55 21.67
CA PRO A 427 -29.13 -26.26 21.24
C PRO A 427 -27.97 -25.88 22.16
N SER A 428 -27.41 -26.87 22.85
CA SER A 428 -26.33 -26.71 23.84
C SER A 428 -24.98 -26.35 23.20
N SER A 429 -24.86 -26.44 21.87
CA SER A 429 -23.63 -26.14 21.15
C SER A 429 -23.54 -24.66 20.72
N PRO A 430 -22.39 -24.00 20.95
CA PRO A 430 -22.18 -22.59 20.60
C PRO A 430 -22.20 -22.32 19.08
N LEU A 431 -21.96 -23.37 18.27
CA LEU A 431 -22.02 -23.38 16.82
C LEU A 431 -22.59 -24.72 16.32
N GLN A 432 -23.39 -24.68 15.25
CA GLN A 432 -23.95 -25.84 14.58
C GLN A 432 -23.90 -25.67 13.04
N LEU A 433 -23.63 -26.76 12.33
CA LEU A 433 -23.86 -26.87 10.89
C LEU A 433 -25.29 -27.38 10.67
N ASP A 434 -26.20 -26.49 10.28
CA ASP A 434 -27.62 -26.81 10.13
C ASP A 434 -27.89 -27.60 8.84
N GLU A 435 -27.29 -27.13 7.73
CA GLU A 435 -27.50 -27.70 6.41
C GLU A 435 -26.25 -27.53 5.55
N ILE A 436 -26.03 -28.48 4.65
CA ILE A 436 -25.06 -28.38 3.56
C ILE A 436 -25.71 -28.84 2.25
N THR A 437 -25.59 -28.01 1.23
CA THR A 437 -26.05 -28.33 -0.13
C THR A 437 -24.84 -28.45 -1.04
N VAL A 438 -24.67 -29.62 -1.64
CA VAL A 438 -23.66 -29.93 -2.67
C VAL A 438 -24.31 -30.69 -3.80
N PRO A 439 -23.75 -30.68 -5.01
CA PRO A 439 -24.22 -31.58 -6.05
C PRO A 439 -24.03 -33.05 -5.65
N THR A 440 -24.79 -33.96 -6.25
CA THR A 440 -24.67 -35.40 -5.98
C THR A 440 -23.40 -36.00 -6.58
N ARG A 441 -23.02 -35.53 -7.77
CA ARG A 441 -21.81 -35.93 -8.51
C ARG A 441 -21.10 -34.74 -9.12
N THR A 442 -19.78 -34.81 -9.25
CA THR A 442 -18.95 -33.77 -9.87
C THR A 442 -17.67 -34.35 -10.49
N PRO A 443 -17.16 -33.78 -11.59
CA PRO A 443 -15.84 -34.15 -12.11
C PRO A 443 -14.71 -33.66 -11.20
N PRO A 444 -13.55 -34.35 -11.18
CA PRO A 444 -12.36 -33.91 -10.46
C PRO A 444 -11.75 -32.65 -11.09
N GLY A 445 -11.04 -31.84 -10.28
CA GLY A 445 -10.31 -30.67 -10.76
C GLY A 445 -11.17 -29.48 -11.22
N LYS A 446 -12.49 -29.55 -11.05
CA LYS A 446 -13.42 -28.46 -11.35
C LYS A 446 -13.97 -27.85 -10.06
N PRO A 447 -14.26 -26.53 -10.01
CA PRO A 447 -14.94 -25.90 -8.88
C PRO A 447 -16.28 -26.59 -8.59
N ILE A 448 -16.55 -26.85 -7.30
CA ILE A 448 -17.77 -27.52 -6.84
C ILE A 448 -18.58 -26.49 -6.04
N PRO A 449 -19.81 -26.16 -6.48
CA PRO A 449 -20.66 -25.25 -5.71
C PRO A 449 -21.06 -25.92 -4.39
N VAL A 450 -20.95 -25.18 -3.29
CA VAL A 450 -21.37 -25.63 -1.97
C VAL A 450 -22.06 -24.49 -1.24
N THR A 451 -23.17 -24.82 -0.58
CA THR A 451 -23.86 -23.91 0.33
C THR A 451 -23.79 -24.47 1.75
N TYR A 452 -23.22 -23.71 2.69
CA TYR A 452 -23.27 -24.03 4.11
C TYR A 452 -24.30 -23.14 4.82
N ARG A 453 -25.02 -23.72 5.78
CA ARG A 453 -25.87 -22.97 6.70
C ARG A 453 -25.40 -23.23 8.13
N TRP A 454 -24.87 -22.20 8.76
CA TRP A 454 -24.39 -22.23 10.14
C TRP A 454 -25.37 -21.52 11.06
N SER A 455 -25.54 -22.02 12.28
CA SER A 455 -26.20 -21.28 13.36
C SER A 455 -25.35 -21.23 14.62
N GLY A 456 -25.38 -20.12 15.34
CA GLY A 456 -24.57 -19.96 16.54
C GLY A 456 -24.76 -18.61 17.24
N THR A 457 -23.99 -18.41 18.30
CA THR A 457 -23.81 -17.08 18.90
C THR A 457 -22.97 -16.20 17.98
N TRP A 458 -23.17 -14.88 18.04
CA TRP A 458 -22.41 -13.95 17.20
C TRP A 458 -20.90 -14.10 17.39
N GLU A 459 -20.47 -14.23 18.64
CA GLU A 459 -19.06 -14.39 19.01
C GLU A 459 -18.46 -15.66 18.42
N SER A 460 -19.20 -16.78 18.47
CA SER A 460 -18.71 -18.07 17.96
C SER A 460 -18.67 -18.12 16.44
N LEU A 461 -19.64 -17.50 15.77
CA LEU A 461 -19.63 -17.34 14.32
C LEU A 461 -18.46 -16.45 13.89
N GLN A 462 -18.26 -15.31 14.55
CA GLN A 462 -17.21 -14.37 14.18
C GLN A 462 -15.81 -14.90 14.49
N SER A 463 -15.57 -15.56 15.62
CA SER A 463 -14.25 -16.12 15.93
C SER A 463 -13.96 -17.44 15.21
N GLY A 464 -14.99 -18.08 14.65
CA GLY A 464 -14.94 -19.42 14.09
C GLY A 464 -14.11 -19.56 12.81
N LEU A 465 -13.17 -20.51 12.83
CA LEU A 465 -12.55 -21.08 11.65
C LEU A 465 -13.02 -22.54 11.53
N VAL A 466 -13.63 -22.89 10.40
CA VAL A 466 -14.02 -24.27 10.13
C VAL A 466 -12.90 -25.00 9.40
N ILE A 467 -12.49 -26.14 9.94
CA ILE A 467 -11.50 -27.04 9.34
C ILE A 467 -12.27 -28.19 8.71
N LEU A 468 -12.45 -28.11 7.39
CA LEU A 468 -13.32 -29.01 6.64
C LEU A 468 -12.49 -29.97 5.80
N THR A 469 -12.77 -31.27 5.93
CA THR A 469 -12.09 -32.32 5.16
C THR A 469 -13.13 -33.25 4.54
N TRP A 470 -13.12 -33.32 3.20
CA TRP A 470 -13.87 -34.33 2.46
C TRP A 470 -12.99 -35.55 2.28
N GLN A 471 -13.45 -36.72 2.73
CA GLN A 471 -12.68 -37.96 2.77
C GLN A 471 -13.43 -39.06 2.04
N LYS A 472 -12.74 -39.81 1.18
CA LYS A 472 -13.31 -40.97 0.49
C LYS A 472 -13.76 -42.03 1.52
N GLN A 473 -14.96 -42.57 1.34
CA GLN A 473 -15.50 -43.63 2.20
C GLN A 473 -14.75 -44.96 1.99
N GLY A 474 -14.63 -45.75 3.07
CA GLY A 474 -14.05 -47.11 3.01
C GLY A 474 -12.52 -47.19 2.98
N GLU A 475 -11.82 -46.06 2.89
CA GLU A 475 -10.35 -46.02 2.97
C GLU A 475 -9.87 -45.36 4.27
N PRO A 476 -8.73 -45.80 4.85
CA PRO A 476 -8.12 -45.09 5.97
C PRO A 476 -7.88 -43.63 5.61
N ALA A 477 -7.72 -42.76 6.62
CA ALA A 477 -7.26 -41.38 6.43
C ALA A 477 -5.79 -41.34 5.93
N ALA A 478 -5.54 -41.87 4.74
CA ALA A 478 -4.25 -41.95 4.11
C ALA A 478 -4.02 -40.68 3.26
N LYS A 479 -2.77 -40.22 3.28
CA LYS A 479 -2.29 -39.02 2.59
C LYS A 479 -2.52 -39.12 1.09
N GLY A 480 -2.95 -38.02 0.44
CA GLY A 480 -3.00 -37.91 -1.02
C GLY A 480 -4.41 -37.62 -1.56
N THR A 481 -4.68 -38.16 -2.74
CA THR A 481 -5.82 -37.90 -3.64
C THR A 481 -7.18 -38.39 -3.15
N ASN A 482 -7.23 -39.05 -1.99
CA ASN A 482 -8.44 -39.58 -1.37
C ASN A 482 -9.14 -38.58 -0.43
N ARG A 483 -8.71 -37.32 -0.44
CA ARG A 483 -9.35 -36.24 0.33
C ARG A 483 -9.03 -34.86 -0.22
N TRP A 484 -9.84 -33.88 0.16
CA TRP A 484 -9.52 -32.45 -0.04
C TRP A 484 -10.03 -31.60 1.11
N PHE A 485 -9.64 -30.33 1.10
CA PHE A 485 -9.86 -29.40 2.21
C PHE A 485 -10.67 -28.19 1.77
N HIS A 486 -11.46 -27.64 2.68
CA HIS A 486 -12.25 -26.43 2.45
C HIS A 486 -12.27 -25.55 3.71
N ASP A 487 -11.09 -25.25 4.25
CA ASP A 487 -10.95 -24.45 5.46
C ASP A 487 -11.27 -22.98 5.19
N HIS A 488 -12.06 -22.35 6.04
CA HIS A 488 -12.37 -20.91 5.94
C HIS A 488 -12.97 -20.40 7.26
N GLY A 489 -12.96 -19.08 7.45
CA GLY A 489 -13.71 -18.43 8.52
C GLY A 489 -15.19 -18.34 8.15
N ILE A 490 -16.07 -18.41 9.15
CA ILE A 490 -17.52 -18.30 8.90
C ILE A 490 -17.85 -16.89 8.37
N GLY A 491 -18.73 -16.81 7.38
CA GLY A 491 -18.99 -15.64 6.55
C GLY A 491 -17.78 -15.19 5.76
N MET A 492 -16.81 -16.07 5.47
CA MET A 492 -15.50 -15.77 4.89
C MET A 492 -14.67 -14.72 5.67
N GLY A 493 -15.00 -14.42 6.93
CA GLY A 493 -14.39 -13.33 7.71
C GLY A 493 -15.05 -11.95 7.52
N GLU A 494 -16.18 -11.90 6.81
CA GLU A 494 -16.92 -10.67 6.53
C GLU A 494 -17.87 -10.25 7.67
N LEU A 495 -18.11 -11.10 8.68
CA LEU A 495 -18.99 -10.79 9.81
C LEU A 495 -18.50 -9.56 10.60
N TYR A 496 -19.34 -8.52 10.66
CA TYR A 496 -18.95 -7.18 11.13
C TYR A 496 -18.95 -7.03 12.66
N LEU A 497 -17.98 -6.29 13.21
CA LEU A 497 -17.76 -6.19 14.67
C LEU A 497 -18.76 -5.30 15.40
N ALA A 498 -19.29 -4.26 14.74
CA ALA A 498 -20.11 -3.29 15.42
C ALA A 498 -21.59 -3.69 15.38
N VAL A 499 -22.03 -4.42 16.41
CA VAL A 499 -23.40 -4.30 16.90
C VAL A 499 -23.39 -3.67 18.29
N PRO A 500 -23.03 -2.37 18.45
CA PRO A 500 -23.17 -1.69 19.72
C PRO A 500 -24.65 -1.30 19.89
N GLY A 501 -25.35 -1.88 20.86
CA GLY A 501 -26.70 -1.45 21.27
C GLY A 501 -27.85 -2.44 21.09
N GLN A 502 -27.65 -3.62 20.50
CA GLN A 502 -28.68 -4.69 20.47
C GLN A 502 -28.47 -5.80 21.52
N ALA A 503 -27.41 -5.72 22.33
CA ALA A 503 -27.15 -6.68 23.41
C ALA A 503 -28.07 -6.43 24.62
N THR A 504 -29.37 -6.70 24.48
CA THR A 504 -30.27 -6.96 25.61
C THR A 504 -30.92 -8.34 25.54
N LYS A 505 -30.73 -9.10 24.44
CA LYS A 505 -31.13 -10.51 24.33
C LYS A 505 -30.01 -11.36 23.72
N PRO A 506 -29.86 -12.63 24.15
CA PRO A 506 -28.95 -13.57 23.50
C PRO A 506 -29.52 -13.96 22.13
N SER A 507 -29.26 -13.14 21.12
CA SER A 507 -29.67 -13.42 19.74
C SER A 507 -28.75 -14.46 19.11
N ARG A 508 -29.34 -15.53 18.58
CA ARG A 508 -28.62 -16.46 17.70
C ARG A 508 -28.68 -15.93 16.27
N PHE A 509 -27.69 -16.28 15.47
CA PHE A 509 -27.64 -15.88 14.07
C PHE A 509 -27.51 -17.09 13.18
N ARG A 510 -28.05 -16.97 11.97
CA ARG A 510 -27.86 -17.88 10.86
C ARG A 510 -26.94 -17.23 9.84
N VAL A 511 -25.92 -17.94 9.39
CA VAL A 511 -25.05 -17.52 8.30
C VAL A 511 -25.21 -18.52 7.15
N ILE A 512 -25.59 -18.02 5.98
CA ILE A 512 -25.66 -18.81 4.74
C ILE A 512 -24.48 -18.41 3.88
N GLU A 513 -23.68 -19.39 3.47
CA GLU A 513 -22.46 -19.19 2.68
C GLU A 513 -22.60 -19.93 1.36
N ARG A 514 -22.60 -19.21 0.24
CA ARG A 514 -22.64 -19.75 -1.11
C ARG A 514 -21.28 -19.56 -1.76
N MET A 515 -20.51 -20.64 -1.82
CA MET A 515 -19.10 -20.61 -2.19
C MET A 515 -18.75 -21.80 -3.10
N ALA A 516 -17.49 -21.88 -3.49
CA ALA A 516 -16.98 -22.99 -4.27
C ALA A 516 -15.73 -23.59 -3.63
N MET A 517 -15.74 -24.91 -3.50
CA MET A 517 -14.57 -25.70 -3.12
C MET A 517 -13.91 -26.32 -4.35
N LEU A 518 -12.71 -26.88 -4.20
CA LEU A 518 -11.99 -27.53 -5.29
C LEU A 518 -11.46 -28.91 -4.87
N ALA A 519 -11.99 -29.96 -5.49
CA ALA A 519 -11.37 -31.28 -5.44
C ALA A 519 -10.12 -31.30 -6.36
N PRO A 520 -9.02 -31.97 -5.95
CA PRO A 520 -7.83 -32.14 -6.78
C PRO A 520 -8.16 -32.72 -8.16
N ALA A 521 -7.39 -32.34 -9.17
CA ALA A 521 -7.56 -32.86 -10.53
C ALA A 521 -7.26 -34.37 -10.63
N ASP A 522 -6.45 -34.88 -9.71
CA ASP A 522 -6.07 -36.28 -9.54
C ASP A 522 -6.91 -36.98 -8.45
N ALA A 523 -8.03 -36.40 -8.01
CA ALA A 523 -8.91 -37.01 -7.02
C ALA A 523 -9.44 -38.37 -7.50
N VAL A 524 -9.36 -39.39 -6.65
CA VAL A 524 -9.77 -40.75 -7.01
C VAL A 524 -11.30 -40.81 -7.10
N PRO A 525 -11.88 -41.41 -8.16
CA PRO A 525 -13.33 -41.59 -8.25
C PRO A 525 -13.89 -42.35 -7.04
N GLY A 526 -15.10 -41.96 -6.62
CA GLY A 526 -15.79 -42.59 -5.49
C GLY A 526 -16.58 -41.61 -4.63
N THR A 527 -17.13 -42.12 -3.53
CA THR A 527 -18.00 -41.36 -2.63
C THR A 527 -17.21 -40.75 -1.48
N TYR A 528 -17.38 -39.45 -1.25
CA TYR A 528 -16.71 -38.68 -0.22
C TYR A 528 -17.70 -38.17 0.82
N ALA A 529 -17.29 -38.21 2.08
CA ALA A 529 -18.06 -37.69 3.21
C ALA A 529 -17.32 -36.53 3.90
N LEU A 530 -18.07 -35.59 4.45
CA LEU A 530 -17.53 -34.42 5.13
C LEU A 530 -17.24 -34.69 6.61
N LYS A 531 -16.05 -34.30 7.06
CA LYS A 531 -15.69 -34.11 8.47
C LYS A 531 -15.45 -32.62 8.74
N ALA A 532 -16.01 -32.12 9.83
CA ALA A 532 -15.93 -30.72 10.21
C ALA A 532 -15.42 -30.54 11.64
N THR A 533 -14.49 -29.61 11.81
CA THR A 533 -13.97 -29.19 13.12
C THR A 533 -14.07 -27.68 13.24
N TYR A 534 -14.55 -27.18 14.37
CA TYR A 534 -14.51 -25.78 14.74
C TYR A 534 -13.19 -25.46 15.43
N LEU A 535 -12.52 -24.39 15.01
CA LEU A 535 -11.34 -23.82 15.66
C LEU A 535 -11.63 -22.37 16.05
N ASP A 536 -11.65 -22.05 17.35
CA ASP A 536 -11.72 -20.65 17.80
C ASP A 536 -10.37 -19.97 17.52
N ARG A 537 -10.36 -18.98 16.64
CA ARG A 537 -9.14 -18.27 16.21
C ARG A 537 -8.45 -17.49 17.34
N ARG A 538 -9.16 -17.19 18.43
CA ARG A 538 -8.65 -16.43 19.58
C ARG A 538 -7.94 -17.34 20.57
N THR A 539 -8.55 -18.48 20.89
CA THR A 539 -8.04 -19.40 21.91
C THR A 539 -7.22 -20.55 21.33
N GLY A 540 -7.41 -20.88 20.06
CA GLY A 540 -6.84 -22.07 19.42
C GLY A 540 -7.54 -23.39 19.81
N THR A 541 -8.66 -23.32 20.54
CA THR A 541 -9.41 -24.51 20.95
C THR A 541 -10.14 -25.12 19.76
N ALA A 542 -9.97 -26.43 19.56
CA ALA A 542 -10.61 -27.18 18.49
C ALA A 542 -11.69 -28.12 19.03
N THR A 543 -12.86 -28.14 18.41
CA THR A 543 -13.99 -29.03 18.76
C THR A 543 -14.63 -29.61 17.51
N THR A 544 -14.99 -30.89 17.54
CA THR A 544 -15.66 -31.55 16.40
C THR A 544 -17.07 -31.02 16.24
N ILE A 545 -17.48 -30.75 15.00
CA ILE A 545 -18.85 -30.34 14.66
C ILE A 545 -19.58 -31.57 14.12
N ALA A 546 -20.80 -31.81 14.59
CA ALA A 546 -21.67 -32.81 13.99
C ALA A 546 -22.01 -32.42 12.55
N THR A 547 -21.75 -33.31 11.60
CA THR A 547 -22.09 -33.10 10.18
C THR A 547 -23.35 -33.88 9.82
N PRO A 548 -24.25 -33.30 8.99
CA PRO A 548 -25.34 -34.08 8.41
C PRO A 548 -24.78 -35.21 7.52
N PRO A 549 -25.54 -36.30 7.29
CA PRO A 549 -25.11 -37.41 6.46
C PRO A 549 -25.09 -37.00 4.97
N ILE A 550 -24.08 -36.21 4.60
CA ILE A 550 -23.86 -35.74 3.24
C ILE A 550 -22.77 -36.54 2.55
N THR A 551 -23.02 -36.86 1.28
CA THR A 551 -22.04 -37.52 0.41
C THR A 551 -21.96 -36.83 -0.94
N LEU A 552 -20.76 -36.80 -1.50
CA LEU A 552 -20.49 -36.30 -2.84
C LEU A 552 -19.72 -37.35 -3.64
N GLN A 553 -20.18 -37.66 -4.85
CA GLN A 553 -19.48 -38.58 -5.74
C GLN A 553 -18.51 -37.83 -6.66
N ILE A 554 -17.24 -38.19 -6.63
CA ILE A 554 -16.27 -37.80 -7.67
C ILE A 554 -16.42 -38.78 -8.82
N ASP A 555 -16.86 -38.27 -9.97
CA ASP A 555 -17.16 -39.02 -11.18
C ASP A 555 -16.56 -38.29 -12.40
N PRO A 556 -15.54 -38.85 -13.07
CA PRO A 556 -14.92 -38.24 -14.25
C PRO A 556 -15.89 -37.95 -15.41
N GLU A 557 -17.00 -38.65 -15.50
CA GLU A 557 -18.01 -38.47 -16.56
C GLU A 557 -19.08 -37.44 -16.19
N ALA A 558 -19.09 -36.95 -14.95
CA ALA A 558 -20.06 -35.95 -14.50
C ALA A 558 -19.83 -34.59 -15.17
N ILE A 559 -20.92 -33.89 -15.45
CA ILE A 559 -20.89 -32.51 -15.96
C ILE A 559 -20.65 -31.57 -14.79
N ALA A 560 -19.68 -30.66 -14.92
CA ALA A 560 -19.41 -29.64 -13.92
C ALA A 560 -20.60 -28.68 -13.81
N ILE A 561 -21.12 -28.49 -12.59
CA ILE A 561 -22.18 -27.53 -12.31
C ILE A 561 -21.55 -26.15 -12.10
N PRO A 562 -22.13 -25.07 -12.66
CA PRO A 562 -21.64 -23.71 -12.44
C PRO A 562 -21.47 -23.39 -10.95
N ALA A 563 -20.32 -22.83 -10.60
CA ALA A 563 -19.97 -22.48 -9.24
C ALA A 563 -19.52 -21.02 -9.15
N PRO A 564 -19.68 -20.36 -7.99
CA PRO A 564 -19.06 -19.06 -7.75
C PRO A 564 -17.54 -19.16 -7.75
N GLU A 565 -16.85 -18.03 -7.58
CA GLU A 565 -15.40 -18.04 -7.41
C GLU A 565 -15.02 -18.89 -6.17
N LEU A 566 -13.88 -19.60 -6.26
CA LEU A 566 -13.33 -20.35 -5.13
C LEU A 566 -13.14 -19.46 -3.90
N ASP A 567 -13.35 -20.02 -2.71
CA ASP A 567 -13.05 -19.30 -1.48
C ASP A 567 -11.56 -18.88 -1.42
N LEU A 568 -11.28 -17.78 -0.72
CA LEU A 568 -9.95 -17.18 -0.72
C LEU A 568 -8.88 -18.06 -0.06
N VAL A 569 -9.24 -18.91 0.91
CA VAL A 569 -8.29 -19.81 1.59
C VAL A 569 -7.96 -21.01 0.71
N THR A 570 -8.91 -21.52 -0.08
CA THR A 570 -8.62 -22.51 -1.13
C THR A 570 -7.75 -21.92 -2.22
N GLN A 571 -8.07 -20.72 -2.72
CA GLN A 571 -7.19 -20.01 -3.67
C GLN A 571 -5.78 -19.84 -3.10
N PHE A 572 -5.67 -19.42 -1.83
CA PHE A 572 -4.40 -19.30 -1.13
C PHE A 572 -3.62 -20.61 -1.08
N ARG A 573 -4.26 -21.72 -0.70
CA ARG A 573 -3.63 -23.04 -0.65
C ARG A 573 -3.16 -23.48 -2.03
N ILE A 574 -3.94 -23.26 -3.08
CA ILE A 574 -3.55 -23.58 -4.47
C ILE A 574 -2.28 -22.81 -4.86
N MET A 575 -2.24 -21.50 -4.57
CA MET A 575 -1.08 -20.65 -4.84
C MET A 575 0.16 -21.08 -4.04
N ALA A 576 0.01 -21.36 -2.74
CA ALA A 576 1.14 -21.80 -1.92
C ALA A 576 1.77 -23.09 -2.44
N ASN A 577 0.97 -23.99 -3.02
CA ASN A 577 1.46 -25.27 -3.54
C ASN A 577 2.24 -25.15 -4.85
N THR A 578 2.21 -24.00 -5.53
CA THR A 578 3.05 -23.76 -6.70
C THR A 578 4.41 -23.19 -6.34
N MET A 579 4.63 -22.74 -5.09
CA MET A 579 5.93 -22.23 -4.62
C MET A 579 7.12 -23.16 -4.88
N PRO A 580 7.01 -24.51 -4.79
CA PRO A 580 8.12 -25.39 -5.16
C PRO A 580 8.67 -25.19 -6.58
N GLN A 581 7.91 -24.57 -7.49
CA GLN A 581 8.30 -24.29 -8.87
C GLN A 581 9.24 -23.07 -9.00
N GLY A 582 9.58 -22.39 -7.90
CA GLY A 582 10.54 -21.29 -7.88
C GLY A 582 10.00 -19.99 -8.47
N ILE A 583 10.89 -19.20 -9.09
CA ILE A 583 10.57 -17.87 -9.61
C ILE A 583 9.43 -17.89 -10.64
N LYS A 584 9.30 -18.96 -11.43
CA LYS A 584 8.25 -19.11 -12.46
C LYS A 584 6.83 -19.02 -11.88
N ALA A 585 6.65 -19.47 -10.64
CA ALA A 585 5.36 -19.41 -9.95
C ALA A 585 5.15 -18.09 -9.19
N LEU A 586 6.22 -17.40 -8.77
CA LEU A 586 6.10 -16.20 -7.93
C LEU A 586 5.32 -15.07 -8.59
N ASP A 587 5.52 -14.83 -9.89
CA ASP A 587 4.78 -13.78 -10.60
C ASP A 587 3.26 -14.05 -10.58
N GLN A 588 2.86 -15.30 -10.79
CA GLN A 588 1.45 -15.70 -10.73
C GLN A 588 0.90 -15.60 -9.30
N ILE A 589 1.70 -15.95 -8.29
CA ILE A 589 1.32 -15.82 -6.88
C ILE A 589 1.10 -14.34 -6.55
N PHE A 590 2.03 -13.45 -6.91
CA PHE A 590 1.91 -12.02 -6.62
C PHE A 590 0.77 -11.36 -7.39
N ASP A 591 0.53 -11.74 -8.65
CA ASP A 591 -0.62 -11.27 -9.42
C ASP A 591 -1.95 -11.65 -8.76
N ARG A 592 -2.08 -12.92 -8.35
CA ARG A 592 -3.28 -13.39 -7.66
C ARG A 592 -3.44 -12.76 -6.27
N VAL A 593 -2.36 -12.61 -5.49
CA VAL A 593 -2.39 -11.90 -4.19
C VAL A 593 -2.83 -10.45 -4.38
N ALA A 594 -2.30 -9.76 -5.39
CA ALA A 594 -2.71 -8.39 -5.70
C ALA A 594 -4.20 -8.28 -6.02
N ARG A 595 -4.75 -9.25 -6.75
CA ARG A 595 -6.18 -9.36 -7.08
C ARG A 595 -7.04 -9.64 -5.85
N ILE A 596 -6.75 -10.70 -5.08
CA ILE A 596 -7.59 -11.07 -3.92
C ILE A 596 -7.56 -10.03 -2.80
N ASN A 597 -6.46 -9.26 -2.67
CA ASN A 597 -6.40 -8.11 -1.76
C ASN A 597 -7.36 -6.97 -2.16
N GLN A 598 -7.87 -6.95 -3.40
CA GLN A 598 -8.96 -6.06 -3.79
C GLN A 598 -10.31 -6.57 -3.30
N TYR A 599 -10.50 -7.88 -3.14
CA TYR A 599 -11.78 -8.46 -2.71
C TYR A 599 -11.90 -8.53 -1.19
N ASP A 600 -10.80 -8.83 -0.51
CA ASP A 600 -10.64 -8.77 0.94
C ASP A 600 -9.64 -7.66 1.33
N PRO A 601 -10.13 -6.41 1.49
CA PRO A 601 -9.36 -5.24 1.90
C PRO A 601 -8.53 -5.39 3.16
N ILE A 602 -8.98 -6.20 4.11
CA ILE A 602 -8.31 -6.39 5.41
C ILE A 602 -7.43 -7.64 5.42
N GLN A 603 -7.48 -8.44 4.36
CA GLN A 603 -6.67 -9.64 4.15
C GLN A 603 -6.90 -10.69 5.26
N ASP A 604 -8.13 -10.84 5.76
CA ASP A 604 -8.50 -11.86 6.76
C ASP A 604 -8.30 -13.29 6.26
N TYR A 605 -8.33 -13.51 4.94
CA TYR A 605 -8.00 -14.81 4.36
C TYR A 605 -6.58 -15.29 4.74
N VAL A 606 -5.62 -14.38 4.99
CA VAL A 606 -4.24 -14.73 5.33
C VAL A 606 -4.12 -15.29 6.77
N PRO A 607 -4.61 -14.62 7.84
CA PRO A 607 -4.63 -15.22 9.18
C PRO A 607 -5.53 -16.45 9.25
N GLN A 608 -6.64 -16.52 8.49
CA GLN A 608 -7.42 -17.76 8.38
C GLN A 608 -6.55 -18.92 7.84
N ALA A 609 -5.87 -18.70 6.72
CA ALA A 609 -4.97 -19.68 6.13
C ALA A 609 -3.83 -20.06 7.09
N GLN A 610 -3.19 -19.09 7.76
CA GLN A 610 -2.15 -19.38 8.74
C GLN A 610 -2.65 -20.32 9.85
N ARG A 611 -3.78 -19.99 10.48
CA ARG A 611 -4.33 -20.80 11.58
C ARG A 611 -4.75 -22.20 11.12
N ALA A 612 -5.35 -22.31 9.94
CA ALA A 612 -5.70 -23.59 9.34
C ALA A 612 -4.44 -24.46 9.10
N MET A 613 -3.37 -23.88 8.53
CA MET A 613 -2.13 -24.59 8.26
C MET A 613 -1.38 -24.96 9.55
N GLU A 614 -1.37 -24.10 10.57
CA GLU A 614 -0.82 -24.39 11.90
C GLU A 614 -1.52 -25.61 12.51
N TYR A 615 -2.86 -25.60 12.54
CA TYR A 615 -3.66 -26.72 13.06
C TYR A 615 -3.40 -28.01 12.26
N ARG A 616 -3.42 -27.94 10.92
CA ARG A 616 -3.19 -29.12 10.08
C ARG A 616 -1.76 -29.66 10.18
N LEU A 617 -0.75 -28.81 10.42
CA LEU A 617 0.63 -29.25 10.66
C LEU A 617 0.83 -29.94 12.00
N GLN A 618 -0.04 -29.72 13.00
CA GLN A 618 -0.03 -30.51 14.23
C GLN A 618 -0.46 -31.95 13.95
N GLN A 619 -1.46 -32.12 13.08
CA GLN A 619 -1.96 -33.44 12.67
C GLN A 619 -1.02 -34.13 11.67
N GLU A 620 -0.42 -33.35 10.76
CA GLU A 620 0.43 -33.84 9.68
C GLU A 620 1.77 -33.10 9.61
N PRO A 621 2.70 -33.39 10.55
CA PRO A 621 3.93 -32.61 10.67
C PRO A 621 4.84 -32.63 9.45
N ARG A 622 4.73 -33.66 8.60
CA ARG A 622 5.54 -33.85 7.39
C ARG A 622 4.86 -33.40 6.10
N SER A 623 3.73 -32.67 6.17
CA SER A 623 3.04 -32.17 4.98
C SER A 623 3.79 -30.99 4.36
N ARG A 624 4.41 -31.20 3.19
CA ARG A 624 5.02 -30.13 2.39
C ARG A 624 3.99 -29.05 2.02
N GLN A 625 2.79 -29.47 1.64
CA GLN A 625 1.67 -28.60 1.26
C GLN A 625 1.38 -27.54 2.34
N PHE A 626 1.21 -28.00 3.59
CA PHE A 626 0.89 -27.11 4.70
C PHE A 626 2.11 -26.29 5.16
N ALA A 627 3.32 -26.84 5.03
CA ALA A 627 4.55 -26.09 5.34
C ALA A 627 4.73 -24.89 4.39
N TYR A 628 4.54 -25.08 3.08
CA TYR A 628 4.55 -23.97 2.11
C TYR A 628 3.39 -23.00 2.35
N GLY A 629 2.19 -23.49 2.66
CA GLY A 629 1.05 -22.66 3.04
C GLY A 629 1.34 -21.75 4.23
N LEU A 630 1.92 -22.30 5.30
CA LEU A 630 2.31 -21.53 6.49
C LEU A 630 3.44 -20.53 6.17
N ALA A 631 4.41 -20.93 5.35
CA ALA A 631 5.51 -20.07 4.94
C ALA A 631 5.02 -18.87 4.11
N LEU A 632 4.10 -19.08 3.17
CA LEU A 632 3.49 -17.98 2.42
C LEU A 632 2.68 -17.05 3.34
N ALA A 633 1.92 -17.60 4.28
CA ALA A 633 1.04 -16.81 5.15
C ALA A 633 1.86 -15.91 6.08
N THR A 634 2.92 -16.45 6.69
CA THR A 634 3.83 -15.70 7.56
C THR A 634 4.60 -14.61 6.80
N VAL A 635 5.00 -14.87 5.55
CA VAL A 635 5.61 -13.86 4.66
C VAL A 635 4.62 -12.74 4.32
N LEU A 636 3.39 -13.06 3.90
CA LEU A 636 2.38 -12.03 3.56
C LEU A 636 1.99 -11.18 4.78
N ARG A 637 1.97 -11.77 5.98
CA ARG A 637 1.77 -11.04 7.24
C ARG A 637 3.01 -10.29 7.74
N ARG A 638 4.15 -10.40 7.05
CA ARG A 638 5.43 -9.76 7.39
C ARG A 638 5.94 -10.15 8.78
N GLN A 639 5.68 -11.38 9.20
CA GLN A 639 6.14 -11.93 10.47
C GLN A 639 7.53 -12.55 10.28
N VAL A 640 8.59 -11.79 10.57
CA VAL A 640 9.97 -12.18 10.24
C VAL A 640 10.39 -13.50 10.87
N ASP A 641 10.40 -13.61 12.21
CA ASP A 641 10.86 -14.85 12.86
C ASP A 641 9.95 -16.06 12.54
N PRO A 642 8.61 -15.94 12.54
CA PRO A 642 7.74 -17.02 12.06
C PRO A 642 7.99 -17.41 10.60
N ALA A 643 8.27 -16.46 9.71
CA ALA A 643 8.58 -16.74 8.31
C ALA A 643 9.92 -17.49 8.16
N ILE A 644 10.96 -17.11 8.92
CA ILE A 644 12.23 -17.84 8.95
C ILE A 644 12.00 -19.27 9.43
N ALA A 645 11.27 -19.46 10.55
CA ALA A 645 10.98 -20.78 11.09
C ALA A 645 10.17 -21.65 10.12
N ALA A 646 9.14 -21.07 9.46
CA ALA A 646 8.35 -21.77 8.46
C ALA A 646 9.20 -22.17 7.24
N MET A 647 10.08 -21.28 6.76
CA MET A 647 10.98 -21.59 5.64
C MET A 647 12.04 -22.62 6.01
N GLN A 648 12.58 -22.61 7.24
CA GLN A 648 13.46 -23.67 7.73
C GLN A 648 12.75 -25.03 7.70
N ARG A 649 11.51 -25.11 8.17
CA ARG A 649 10.70 -26.33 8.07
C ARG A 649 10.47 -26.75 6.61
N VAL A 650 10.21 -25.82 5.71
CA VAL A 650 10.12 -26.10 4.27
C VAL A 650 11.40 -26.73 3.75
N THR A 651 12.58 -26.18 4.07
CA THR A 651 13.86 -26.77 3.63
C THR A 651 14.11 -28.16 4.20
N GLN A 652 13.65 -28.46 5.43
CA GLN A 652 13.74 -29.80 6.02
C GLN A 652 12.82 -30.82 5.32
N LEU A 653 11.68 -30.38 4.81
CA LEU A 653 10.70 -31.24 4.14
C LEU A 653 10.92 -31.36 2.63
N ASP A 654 11.59 -30.39 1.99
CA ASP A 654 11.84 -30.34 0.54
C ASP A 654 13.35 -30.20 0.22
N LEU A 655 14.16 -31.08 0.80
CA LEU A 655 15.64 -31.03 0.77
C LEU A 655 16.28 -30.98 -0.63
N LYS A 656 15.59 -31.48 -1.66
CA LYS A 656 16.09 -31.57 -3.05
C LYS A 656 15.69 -30.36 -3.91
N ASN A 657 14.95 -29.40 -3.36
CA ASN A 657 14.47 -28.25 -4.11
C ASN A 657 15.35 -27.01 -3.85
N PRO A 658 16.13 -26.54 -4.83
CA PRO A 658 16.95 -25.33 -4.65
C PRO A 658 16.12 -24.08 -4.34
N SER A 659 14.87 -24.00 -4.82
CA SER A 659 13.98 -22.85 -4.58
C SER A 659 13.61 -22.70 -3.11
N ALA A 660 13.45 -23.81 -2.37
CA ALA A 660 13.18 -23.79 -0.93
C ALA A 660 14.26 -23.03 -0.15
N TYR A 661 15.53 -23.31 -0.48
CA TYR A 661 16.68 -22.63 0.10
C TYR A 661 16.78 -21.17 -0.34
N ALA A 662 16.46 -20.86 -1.60
CA ALA A 662 16.41 -19.48 -2.09
C ALA A 662 15.37 -18.64 -1.33
N TYR A 663 14.19 -19.20 -1.00
CA TYR A 663 13.19 -18.51 -0.18
C TYR A 663 13.67 -18.27 1.25
N LEU A 664 14.29 -19.28 1.89
CA LEU A 664 14.89 -19.10 3.21
C LEU A 664 15.97 -18.00 3.18
N ALA A 665 16.81 -17.98 2.15
CA ALA A 665 17.81 -16.95 1.96
C ALA A 665 17.19 -15.56 1.81
N PHE A 666 16.15 -15.42 0.98
CA PHE A 666 15.44 -14.16 0.78
C PHE A 666 14.90 -13.59 2.10
N VAL A 667 14.23 -14.41 2.92
CA VAL A 667 13.68 -13.95 4.21
C VAL A 667 14.81 -13.57 5.18
N ASN A 668 15.95 -14.26 5.17
CA ASN A 668 17.12 -13.87 5.96
C ASN A 668 17.75 -12.55 5.48
N LEU A 669 17.85 -12.33 4.17
CA LEU A 669 18.32 -11.05 3.61
C LEU A 669 17.38 -9.91 3.97
N TYR A 670 16.07 -10.16 3.92
CA TYR A 670 15.06 -9.18 4.34
C TYR A 670 15.29 -8.71 5.79
N ASP A 671 15.70 -9.60 6.70
CA ASP A 671 16.02 -9.30 8.11
C ASP A 671 17.50 -8.92 8.36
N PHE A 672 18.29 -8.62 7.34
CA PHE A 672 19.72 -8.29 7.49
C PHE A 672 20.55 -9.42 8.13
N ARG A 673 20.28 -10.69 7.81
CA ARG A 673 21.08 -11.86 8.20
C ARG A 673 21.83 -12.47 7.00
N PRO A 674 22.79 -11.74 6.39
CA PRO A 674 23.38 -12.15 5.12
C PRO A 674 24.24 -13.42 5.22
N GLN A 675 24.85 -13.72 6.38
CA GLN A 675 25.59 -14.97 6.59
C GLN A 675 24.65 -16.19 6.59
N ALA A 676 23.51 -16.09 7.29
CA ALA A 676 22.49 -17.14 7.30
C ALA A 676 21.88 -17.34 5.91
N ALA A 677 21.67 -16.24 5.18
CA ALA A 677 21.25 -16.30 3.78
C ALA A 677 22.28 -17.02 2.90
N GLN A 678 23.58 -16.69 3.05
CA GLN A 678 24.64 -17.33 2.27
C GLN A 678 24.69 -18.84 2.50
N LEU A 679 24.56 -19.30 3.75
CA LEU A 679 24.51 -20.74 4.05
C LEU A 679 23.35 -21.46 3.35
N ALA A 680 22.18 -20.83 3.28
CA ALA A 680 21.06 -21.38 2.52
C ALA A 680 21.35 -21.37 1.01
N LEU A 681 21.89 -20.28 0.47
CA LEU A 681 22.24 -20.15 -0.95
C LEU A 681 23.31 -21.15 -1.40
N ASP A 682 24.30 -21.44 -0.55
CA ASP A 682 25.32 -22.45 -0.84
C ASP A 682 24.68 -23.85 -1.01
N ASN A 683 23.64 -24.17 -0.25
CA ASN A 683 22.87 -25.41 -0.46
C ASN A 683 22.04 -25.36 -1.75
N ALA A 684 21.45 -24.21 -2.10
CA ALA A 684 20.76 -24.03 -3.37
C ALA A 684 21.70 -24.23 -4.58
N LEU A 685 22.90 -23.64 -4.53
CA LEU A 685 23.91 -23.75 -5.58
C LEU A 685 24.48 -25.17 -5.72
N LYS A 686 24.63 -25.91 -4.62
CA LYS A 686 25.00 -27.35 -4.67
C LYS A 686 23.96 -28.19 -5.42
N LEU A 687 22.68 -27.86 -5.27
CA LEU A 687 21.59 -28.57 -5.96
C LEU A 687 21.45 -28.13 -7.41
N ASN A 688 21.58 -26.84 -7.69
CA ASN A 688 21.55 -26.32 -9.04
C ASN A 688 22.39 -25.02 -9.16
N PRO A 689 23.60 -25.10 -9.74
CA PRO A 689 24.51 -23.95 -9.89
C PRO A 689 24.16 -23.04 -11.07
N SER A 690 23.12 -23.35 -11.85
CA SER A 690 22.75 -22.57 -13.03
C SER A 690 21.61 -21.56 -12.77
N LEU A 691 21.10 -21.49 -11.54
CA LEU A 691 19.95 -20.64 -11.21
C LEU A 691 20.36 -19.17 -11.09
N PRO A 692 19.93 -18.29 -12.02
CA PRO A 692 20.32 -16.88 -11.99
C PRO A 692 19.88 -16.19 -10.69
N GLU A 693 18.69 -16.47 -10.18
CA GLU A 693 18.15 -15.83 -8.98
C GLU A 693 19.00 -16.14 -7.74
N VAL A 694 19.58 -17.33 -7.66
CA VAL A 694 20.44 -17.73 -6.54
C VAL A 694 21.78 -16.99 -6.59
N HIS A 695 22.34 -16.76 -7.78
CA HIS A 695 23.51 -15.88 -7.96
C HIS A 695 23.20 -14.43 -7.61
N ALA A 696 22.05 -13.90 -8.03
CA ALA A 696 21.63 -12.55 -7.66
C ALA A 696 21.52 -12.39 -6.13
N LEU A 697 20.88 -13.34 -5.44
CA LEU A 697 20.76 -13.32 -3.99
C LEU A 697 22.12 -13.49 -3.29
N SER A 698 23.03 -14.32 -3.82
CA SER A 698 24.40 -14.45 -3.30
C SER A 698 25.20 -13.15 -3.47
N GLY A 699 25.03 -12.45 -4.60
CA GLY A 699 25.63 -11.14 -4.82
C GLY A 699 25.13 -10.10 -3.81
N ILE A 700 23.82 -10.08 -3.53
CA ILE A 700 23.23 -9.22 -2.49
C ILE A 700 23.77 -9.60 -1.11
N ALA A 701 23.81 -10.89 -0.76
CA ALA A 701 24.36 -11.37 0.51
C ALA A 701 25.82 -10.94 0.70
N ALA A 702 26.64 -11.05 -0.35
CA ALA A 702 28.03 -10.62 -0.34
C ALA A 702 28.15 -9.10 -0.19
N LEU A 703 27.32 -8.32 -0.88
CA LEU A 703 27.29 -6.87 -0.76
C LEU A 703 26.93 -6.41 0.66
N MET A 704 25.92 -7.03 1.29
CA MET A 704 25.53 -6.75 2.67
C MET A 704 26.62 -7.12 3.69
N GLN A 705 27.53 -8.03 3.35
CA GLN A 705 28.71 -8.38 4.14
C GLN A 705 29.93 -7.50 3.82
N GLY A 706 29.83 -6.54 2.89
CA GLY A 706 30.94 -5.71 2.44
C GLY A 706 31.92 -6.42 1.50
N ASN A 707 31.60 -7.63 1.02
CA ASN A 707 32.45 -8.37 0.08
C ASN A 707 32.15 -7.96 -1.36
N LEU A 708 32.70 -6.82 -1.78
CA LEU A 708 32.47 -6.23 -3.12
C LEU A 708 32.97 -7.11 -4.27
N VAL A 709 34.08 -7.84 -4.07
CA VAL A 709 34.66 -8.72 -5.09
C VAL A 709 33.73 -9.89 -5.38
N ARG A 710 33.24 -10.57 -4.33
CA ARG A 710 32.28 -11.66 -4.49
C ARG A 710 30.97 -11.13 -5.06
N ALA A 711 30.47 -9.99 -4.56
CA ALA A 711 29.24 -9.39 -5.08
C ALA A 711 29.33 -9.11 -6.59
N TRP A 712 30.47 -8.56 -7.04
CA TRP A 712 30.74 -8.33 -8.45
C TRP A 712 30.79 -9.63 -9.26
N HIS A 713 31.50 -10.65 -8.77
CA HIS A 713 31.59 -11.94 -9.44
C HIS A 713 30.20 -12.60 -9.60
N GLU A 714 29.41 -12.64 -8.54
CA GLU A 714 28.05 -13.19 -8.56
C GLU A 714 27.13 -12.40 -9.51
N ALA A 715 27.28 -11.07 -9.57
CA ALA A 715 26.53 -10.23 -10.51
C ALA A 715 26.88 -10.53 -11.98
N GLN A 716 28.16 -10.78 -12.28
CA GLN A 716 28.59 -11.21 -13.62
C GLN A 716 28.03 -12.60 -13.96
N THR A 717 28.05 -13.53 -13.00
CA THR A 717 27.50 -14.87 -13.20
C THR A 717 25.99 -14.80 -13.43
N TYR A 718 25.26 -14.04 -12.63
CA TYR A 718 23.83 -13.77 -12.81
C TYR A 718 23.52 -13.30 -14.24
N GLN A 719 24.26 -12.31 -14.74
CA GLN A 719 24.11 -11.79 -16.11
C GLN A 719 24.33 -12.88 -17.17
N LYS A 720 25.35 -13.74 -17.00
CA LYS A 720 25.65 -14.84 -17.94
C LYS A 720 24.61 -15.96 -17.92
N THR A 721 23.97 -16.19 -16.77
CA THR A 721 22.95 -17.23 -16.57
C THR A 721 21.55 -16.79 -16.98
N GLN A 722 21.34 -15.53 -17.35
CA GLN A 722 20.04 -15.06 -17.80
C GLN A 722 19.68 -15.61 -19.19
N PRO A 723 18.44 -16.10 -19.39
CA PRO A 723 17.97 -16.45 -20.72
C PRO A 723 17.88 -15.19 -21.59
N GLY A 724 18.68 -15.12 -22.66
CA GLY A 724 18.75 -13.98 -23.59
C GLY A 724 20.02 -13.12 -23.52
N SER A 725 21.01 -13.50 -22.70
CA SER A 725 22.29 -12.77 -22.57
C SER A 725 23.38 -13.17 -23.60
N ARG A 726 22.98 -13.64 -24.79
CA ARG A 726 23.87 -13.83 -25.94
C ARG A 726 23.28 -13.21 -27.19
#